data_AF-A0A803TXE0-F1
#
_entry.id   AF-A0A803TXE0-F1
#
_cell.length_a   1.000
_cell.length_b   1.000
_cell.length_c   1.000
_cell.angle_alpha   90.00
_cell.angle_beta   90.00
_cell.angle_gamma   90.00
#
_symmetry.space_group_name_H-M   'P 1'
#
loop_
_entity.id
_entity.type
_entity.pdbx_description
1 polymer ?
#
loop_
_entity_poly.entity_id
_entity_poly.type
_entity_poly.pdbx_seq_one_letter_code
_entity_poly.pdbx_strand_id
1 'polypeptide(L)'
;MRVKTMMAQRCKIYSNNINGFNSPNKRKKVWQQIKKGKYDVICLQETHIMNKHVAHLTQKSLGKTYYASSAEKKRGVVTYVNENISSEKRFNDQDGRMLGVKIIIEGEKILICNIYAPNGSKIKFVEALYQKILEEEYDDLLILGDFNGVLNNKLDKSKQGGRKKDKVAGEIPKKFKQLKEDLGLIDIWRYHHENEKDFTFFSNRHSTWSRIDMIWGTKSVMNQVTKIKIMPRLNSDHAPIELIMEGRGKKREEFRWKLNDSLLKKATDQNLYREKIGEYFKLNKEEDTPVEVIWDASKAYIRGLMIQHSVRMNRARQLRYTKIIEEVNRLENQLKGKPQDKEIKLKLEMNKKDLEALQMEEIGKKLKYIKQQYFEHANKVGKWLSRRLVKKRQANTINKIQEGGKNYYSNEEIKRQFTKYYEKLYADDKIPKERVTQYLGKQDIPKLTEKQREILNRKITGEEISKTIKRLPPNKAPGPDGFTMLYYKTFQEILTPPLQQVMNKILVEGKVPATWKEANITLLPKEKADMANVKNYRPISLLNTDYKIFTSILAARLKEVLKDRIKEEQAGFLPGRHMRENIRTILNAIEFYDKNPQKEIAFLFLDAEKAFDNVNWFCIIEILKEMDAGYYFISATEAIYSQQTAKIITNGQLSNNINIQKGTRQGCPLSPLLFIMMLEILLEAIRKNSDLKGLRIRNHSYKTRAFADDLVCLIENPLEQFDLWWETIANFGEVTGFRINREKNKILTKNMTQKNKENLKKKTGIEIVKKIKYLGIELTASNAQLQKNNYEKRWREMKDKMNRWRSLKLSLLGKIATIKMKILPEVLFLFQNIPILRNKKNH
;
A
#
# COMPACT_ATOMS: atom_id res chain seq x y z
N MET A 1 4.26 38.96 8.50
CA MET A 1 5.52 38.68 7.76
C MET A 1 5.19 38.03 6.43
N ARG A 2 5.31 38.77 5.30
CA ARG A 2 5.19 38.21 3.94
C ARG A 2 6.38 37.27 3.69
N VAL A 3 6.14 35.96 3.75
CA VAL A 3 7.18 34.95 3.53
C VAL A 3 7.31 34.71 2.02
N LYS A 4 8.46 35.08 1.45
CA LYS A 4 8.85 34.70 0.08
C LYS A 4 8.72 33.18 -0.06
N THR A 5 7.89 32.73 -1.00
CA THR A 5 7.83 31.34 -1.46
C THR A 5 9.25 30.91 -1.87
N MET A 6 9.94 30.10 -1.06
CA MET A 6 11.18 29.46 -1.49
C MET A 6 10.83 28.54 -2.66
N MET A 7 11.27 28.88 -3.87
CA MET A 7 11.18 27.99 -5.03
C MET A 7 11.88 26.67 -4.70
N ALA A 8 11.30 25.55 -5.17
CA ALA A 8 11.88 24.22 -4.97
C ALA A 8 13.31 24.15 -5.53
N GLN A 9 14.24 23.60 -4.76
CA GLN A 9 15.63 23.47 -5.18
C GLN A 9 15.74 22.44 -6.30
N ARG A 10 15.98 22.90 -7.53
CA ARG A 10 16.27 22.03 -8.68
C ARG A 10 17.66 21.40 -8.52
N CYS A 11 17.77 20.09 -8.77
CA CYS A 11 19.02 19.34 -8.77
C CYS A 11 19.27 18.69 -10.13
N LYS A 12 20.38 19.03 -10.77
CA LYS A 12 20.77 18.54 -12.08
C LYS A 12 21.91 17.54 -11.98
N ILE A 13 21.69 16.31 -12.42
CA ILE A 13 22.64 15.20 -12.33
C ILE A 13 23.15 14.84 -13.73
N TYR A 14 24.46 14.65 -13.85
CA TYR A 14 25.15 14.20 -15.05
C TYR A 14 25.89 12.89 -14.80
N SER A 15 25.67 11.87 -15.61
CA SER A 15 26.43 10.62 -15.56
C SER A 15 27.09 10.33 -16.91
N ASN A 16 28.37 9.96 -16.93
CA ASN A 16 29.04 9.55 -18.16
C ASN A 16 30.23 8.61 -17.92
N ASN A 17 30.29 7.50 -18.66
CA ASN A 17 31.55 6.80 -18.87
C ASN A 17 32.42 7.65 -19.83
N ILE A 18 33.64 7.95 -19.42
CA ILE A 18 34.54 8.85 -20.16
C ILE A 18 35.66 8.11 -20.88
N ASN A 19 35.84 6.81 -20.64
CA ASN A 19 36.90 5.99 -21.22
C ASN A 19 38.29 6.66 -21.12
N GLY A 20 38.71 6.92 -19.88
CA GLY A 20 40.02 7.46 -19.54
C GLY A 20 40.11 8.98 -19.44
N PHE A 21 40.76 9.43 -18.37
CA PHE A 21 41.02 10.82 -18.03
C PHE A 21 42.53 11.14 -17.97
N ASN A 22 43.38 10.30 -18.56
CA ASN A 22 44.83 10.50 -18.49
C ASN A 22 45.36 11.64 -19.36
N SER A 23 44.72 11.93 -20.50
CA SER A 23 45.10 13.03 -21.38
C SER A 23 44.66 14.38 -20.79
N PRO A 24 45.58 15.34 -20.55
CA PRO A 24 45.23 16.69 -20.09
C PRO A 24 44.23 17.40 -21.03
N ASN A 25 44.38 17.23 -22.34
CA ASN A 25 43.49 17.82 -23.34
C ASN A 25 42.08 17.24 -23.25
N LYS A 26 41.95 15.92 -23.07
CA LYS A 26 40.65 15.26 -22.85
C LYS A 26 40.00 15.72 -21.55
N ARG A 27 40.75 15.83 -20.44
CA ARG A 27 40.24 16.37 -19.16
C ARG A 27 39.71 17.78 -19.31
N LYS A 28 40.47 18.69 -19.94
CA LYS A 28 40.06 20.08 -20.18
C LYS A 28 38.76 20.15 -20.99
N LYS A 29 38.65 19.40 -22.10
CA LYS A 29 37.45 19.34 -22.95
C LYS A 29 36.21 18.85 -22.18
N VAL A 30 36.35 17.74 -21.44
CA VAL A 30 35.24 17.18 -20.66
C VAL A 30 34.81 18.12 -19.53
N TRP A 31 35.76 18.73 -18.80
CA TRP A 31 35.41 19.70 -17.77
C TRP A 31 34.72 20.95 -18.34
N GLN A 32 35.16 21.48 -19.48
CA GLN A 32 34.48 22.61 -20.14
C GLN A 32 33.04 22.25 -20.54
N GLN A 33 32.82 21.05 -21.09
CA GLN A 33 31.48 20.57 -21.42
C GLN A 33 30.58 20.48 -20.19
N ILE A 34 31.07 19.89 -19.11
CA ILE A 34 30.32 19.71 -17.85
C ILE A 34 30.01 21.07 -17.22
N LYS A 35 30.97 22.01 -17.21
CA LYS A 35 30.76 23.37 -16.71
C LYS A 35 29.64 24.10 -17.44
N LYS A 36 29.59 24.01 -18.78
CA LYS A 36 28.50 24.62 -19.58
C LYS A 36 27.12 24.11 -19.16
N GLY A 37 27.03 22.86 -18.73
CA GLY A 37 25.78 22.24 -18.32
C GLY A 37 25.26 22.64 -16.92
N LYS A 38 26.06 23.35 -16.10
CA LYS A 38 25.74 23.79 -14.74
C LYS A 38 25.08 22.67 -13.91
N TYR A 39 25.79 21.55 -13.77
CA TYR A 39 25.30 20.38 -13.02
C TYR A 39 25.61 20.49 -11.53
N ASP A 40 24.70 19.95 -10.71
CA ASP A 40 24.83 19.91 -9.26
C ASP A 40 25.54 18.65 -8.76
N VAL A 41 25.34 17.53 -9.46
CA VAL A 41 26.03 16.28 -9.21
C VAL A 41 26.55 15.72 -10.53
N ILE A 42 27.83 15.37 -10.57
CA ILE A 42 28.50 14.87 -11.77
C ILE A 42 29.18 13.56 -11.42
N CYS A 43 28.78 12.48 -12.08
CA CYS A 43 29.31 11.13 -11.85
C CYS A 43 30.00 10.62 -13.11
N LEU A 44 31.32 10.46 -13.05
CA LEU A 44 32.10 9.95 -14.16
C LEU A 44 32.61 8.56 -13.85
N GLN A 45 32.58 7.68 -14.84
CA GLN A 45 33.07 6.30 -14.78
C GLN A 45 34.27 6.11 -15.69
N GLU A 46 35.09 5.11 -15.38
CA GLU A 46 36.26 4.72 -16.17
C GLU A 46 37.29 5.86 -16.29
N THR A 47 37.68 6.46 -15.16
CA THR A 47 38.65 7.57 -15.15
C THR A 47 40.07 7.15 -15.51
N HIS A 48 40.43 5.88 -15.27
CA HIS A 48 41.79 5.33 -15.45
C HIS A 48 42.89 6.11 -14.70
N ILE A 49 42.55 6.82 -13.62
CA ILE A 49 43.51 7.53 -12.78
C ILE A 49 43.90 6.64 -11.59
N MET A 50 45.19 6.33 -11.49
CA MET A 50 45.75 5.52 -10.40
C MET A 50 45.69 6.26 -9.06
N ASN A 51 45.68 5.52 -7.95
CA ASN A 51 45.67 6.07 -6.58
C ASN A 51 46.73 7.15 -6.34
N LYS A 52 47.94 6.99 -6.88
CA LYS A 52 49.03 7.98 -6.76
C LYS A 52 48.78 9.29 -7.53
N HIS A 53 47.85 9.31 -8.49
CA HIS A 53 47.61 10.45 -9.38
C HIS A 53 46.21 11.08 -9.21
N VAL A 54 45.51 10.79 -8.10
CA VAL A 54 44.14 11.26 -7.84
C VAL A 54 43.99 12.78 -7.81
N ALA A 55 45.09 13.52 -7.62
CA ALA A 55 45.12 14.98 -7.77
C ALA A 55 44.59 15.45 -9.14
N HIS A 56 44.78 14.65 -10.21
CA HIS A 56 44.25 14.95 -11.55
C HIS A 56 42.71 14.88 -11.65
N LEU A 57 42.04 14.27 -10.67
CA LEU A 57 40.58 14.24 -10.58
C LEU A 57 40.03 15.47 -9.84
N THR A 58 40.87 16.27 -9.18
CA THR A 58 40.39 17.41 -8.40
C THR A 58 40.12 18.60 -9.32
N GLN A 59 38.91 19.14 -9.27
CA GLN A 59 38.52 20.32 -10.02
C GLN A 59 37.56 21.18 -9.17
N LYS A 60 38.11 22.19 -8.47
CA LYS A 60 37.36 23.03 -7.51
C LYS A 60 36.09 23.64 -8.11
N SER A 61 36.17 24.06 -9.36
CA SER A 61 35.04 24.67 -10.07
C SER A 61 33.87 23.73 -10.39
N LEU A 62 34.00 22.42 -10.14
CA LEU A 62 32.91 21.43 -10.22
C LEU A 62 32.38 21.03 -8.82
N GLY A 63 32.98 21.55 -7.75
CA GLY A 63 32.59 21.32 -6.36
C GLY A 63 33.41 20.25 -5.63
N LYS A 64 32.85 19.74 -4.53
CA LYS A 64 33.46 18.72 -3.66
C LYS A 64 33.69 17.44 -4.45
N THR A 65 34.93 16.96 -4.45
CA THR A 65 35.36 15.79 -5.24
C THR A 65 35.45 14.54 -4.37
N TYR A 66 34.76 13.48 -4.76
CA TYR A 66 34.82 12.15 -4.16
C TYR A 66 35.22 11.13 -5.22
N TYR A 67 36.05 10.15 -4.88
CA TYR A 67 36.54 9.18 -5.88
C TYR A 67 36.77 7.79 -5.30
N ALA A 68 36.78 6.81 -6.20
CA ALA A 68 37.35 5.48 -5.97
C ALA A 68 38.29 5.17 -7.15
N SER A 69 39.55 4.90 -6.85
CA SER A 69 40.61 4.63 -7.83
C SER A 69 41.27 3.29 -7.51
N SER A 70 41.95 2.71 -8.51
CA SER A 70 42.70 1.46 -8.39
C SER A 70 44.21 1.74 -8.42
N ALA A 71 45.01 0.75 -8.04
CA ALA A 71 46.45 0.74 -8.33
C ALA A 71 46.72 0.67 -9.85
N GLU A 72 45.82 0.05 -10.63
CA GLU A 72 45.96 -0.08 -12.07
C GLU A 72 45.30 1.07 -12.84
N LYS A 73 45.92 1.47 -13.95
CA LYS A 73 45.44 2.49 -14.89
C LYS A 73 44.32 1.97 -15.82
N LYS A 74 43.32 1.28 -15.26
CA LYS A 74 42.23 0.63 -16.02
C LYS A 74 40.83 0.96 -15.51
N ARG A 75 40.70 1.48 -14.28
CA ARG A 75 39.42 1.65 -13.59
C ARG A 75 39.40 2.97 -12.83
N GLY A 76 38.23 3.35 -12.33
CA GLY A 76 38.06 4.48 -11.44
C GLY A 76 36.72 5.18 -11.66
N VAL A 77 36.13 5.66 -10.58
CA VAL A 77 34.90 6.46 -10.58
C VAL A 77 35.12 7.73 -9.78
N VAL A 78 34.52 8.84 -10.22
CA VAL A 78 34.58 10.13 -9.51
C VAL A 78 33.20 10.77 -9.49
N THR A 79 32.82 11.33 -8.35
CA THR A 79 31.60 12.11 -8.15
C THR A 79 31.96 13.50 -7.66
N TYR A 80 31.54 14.53 -8.40
CA TYR A 80 31.61 15.93 -7.99
C TYR A 80 30.24 16.37 -7.49
N VAL A 81 30.20 17.11 -6.39
CA VAL A 81 28.97 17.68 -5.82
C VAL A 81 29.15 19.17 -5.60
N ASN A 82 28.24 19.97 -6.14
CA ASN A 82 28.18 21.41 -5.97
C ASN A 82 28.31 21.79 -4.48
N GLU A 83 29.12 22.80 -4.16
CA GLU A 83 29.45 23.17 -2.78
C GLU A 83 28.22 23.61 -1.97
N ASN A 84 27.18 24.08 -2.66
CA ASN A 84 25.89 24.46 -2.07
C ASN A 84 25.04 23.25 -1.61
N ILE A 85 25.48 22.02 -1.91
CA ILE A 85 24.80 20.79 -1.49
C ILE A 85 25.66 20.10 -0.42
N SER A 86 25.06 19.90 0.75
CA SER A 86 25.68 19.09 1.81
C SER A 86 25.90 17.67 1.30
N SER A 87 27.13 17.20 1.38
CA SER A 87 27.53 15.89 0.86
C SER A 87 28.60 15.24 1.71
N GLU A 88 28.60 13.91 1.72
CA GLU A 88 29.50 13.08 2.51
C GLU A 88 29.79 11.75 1.77
N LYS A 89 31.07 11.35 1.70
CA LYS A 89 31.44 10.02 1.20
C LYS A 89 31.02 8.96 2.22
N ARG A 90 30.31 7.92 1.78
CA ARG A 90 29.83 6.83 2.63
C ARG A 90 30.64 5.56 2.47
N PHE A 91 30.88 5.16 1.23
CA PHE A 91 31.72 4.01 0.94
C PHE A 91 32.41 4.12 -0.42
N ASN A 92 33.49 3.38 -0.59
CA ASN A 92 34.12 3.08 -1.88
C ASN A 92 34.63 1.62 -1.87
N ASP A 93 35.12 1.16 -3.01
CA ASP A 93 35.96 -0.05 -3.11
C ASP A 93 37.42 0.30 -3.44
N GLN A 94 38.29 -0.69 -3.28
CA GLN A 94 39.72 -0.57 -3.62
C GLN A 94 39.98 -0.81 -5.13
N ASP A 95 39.02 -1.41 -5.83
CA ASP A 95 39.11 -1.68 -7.27
C ASP A 95 38.72 -0.48 -8.15
N GLY A 96 38.25 0.62 -7.56
CA GLY A 96 37.78 1.81 -8.26
C GLY A 96 36.52 1.58 -9.09
N ARG A 97 35.64 0.67 -8.68
CA ARG A 97 34.40 0.31 -9.40
C ARG A 97 33.13 0.83 -8.74
N MET A 98 33.16 1.24 -7.48
CA MET A 98 31.97 1.78 -6.82
C MET A 98 32.31 2.89 -5.83
N LEU A 99 31.45 3.91 -5.81
CA LEU A 99 31.52 5.03 -4.89
C LEU A 99 30.11 5.41 -4.44
N GLY A 100 29.88 5.41 -3.13
CA GLY A 100 28.66 5.89 -2.49
C GLY A 100 28.88 7.28 -1.89
N VAL A 101 28.13 8.27 -2.36
CA VAL A 101 28.09 9.64 -1.82
C VAL A 101 26.68 9.95 -1.37
N LYS A 102 26.51 10.35 -0.11
CA LYS A 102 25.24 10.82 0.43
C LYS A 102 25.17 12.32 0.23
N ILE A 103 24.08 12.81 -0.34
CA ILE A 103 23.78 14.23 -0.48
C ILE A 103 22.50 14.57 0.30
N ILE A 104 22.37 15.83 0.71
CA ILE A 104 21.16 16.33 1.38
C ILE A 104 20.58 17.48 0.55
N ILE A 105 19.37 17.28 0.03
CA ILE A 105 18.61 18.28 -0.70
C ILE A 105 17.32 18.52 0.08
N GLU A 106 17.06 19.77 0.47
CA GLU A 106 15.86 20.15 1.24
C GLU A 106 15.59 19.31 2.52
N GLY A 107 16.64 18.71 3.10
CA GLY A 107 16.55 17.85 4.29
C GLY A 107 16.38 16.35 4.01
N GLU A 108 16.21 15.94 2.75
CA GLU A 108 16.15 14.52 2.36
C GLU A 108 17.55 13.96 2.09
N LYS A 109 17.85 12.78 2.67
CA LYS A 109 19.12 12.07 2.46
C LYS A 109 19.04 11.22 1.19
N ILE A 110 19.76 11.59 0.13
CA ILE A 110 19.85 10.80 -1.11
C ILE A 110 21.22 10.13 -1.18
N LEU A 111 21.26 8.79 -1.25
CA LEU A 111 22.48 8.03 -1.50
C LEU A 111 22.69 7.86 -3.01
N ILE A 112 23.80 8.37 -3.53
CA ILE A 112 24.20 8.22 -4.93
C ILE A 112 25.34 7.21 -5.03
N CYS A 113 25.08 6.09 -5.69
CA CYS A 113 26.04 5.04 -5.99
C CYS A 113 26.51 5.16 -7.44
N ASN A 114 27.70 5.71 -7.63
CA ASN A 114 28.38 5.77 -8.92
C ASN A 114 29.13 4.45 -9.16
N ILE A 115 28.77 3.71 -10.21
CA ILE A 115 29.28 2.35 -10.46
C ILE A 115 29.91 2.18 -11.85
N TYR A 116 30.92 1.31 -11.90
CA TYR A 116 31.54 0.77 -13.10
C TYR A 116 31.63 -0.77 -12.97
N ALA A 117 30.57 -1.45 -13.41
CA ALA A 117 30.44 -2.90 -13.26
C ALA A 117 31.50 -3.66 -14.09
N PRO A 118 31.95 -4.85 -13.67
CA PRO A 118 32.94 -5.61 -14.43
C PRO A 118 32.37 -6.22 -15.74
N ASN A 119 33.20 -6.31 -16.78
CA ASN A 119 32.86 -6.95 -18.06
C ASN A 119 32.56 -8.46 -17.91
N GLY A 120 33.28 -9.15 -17.01
CA GLY A 120 33.09 -10.56 -16.70
C GLY A 120 31.97 -10.84 -15.68
N SER A 121 32.21 -11.79 -14.76
CA SER A 121 31.23 -12.12 -13.71
C SER A 121 30.98 -10.94 -12.78
N LYS A 122 29.71 -10.49 -12.71
CA LYS A 122 29.28 -9.37 -11.88
C LYS A 122 28.76 -9.80 -10.50
N ILE A 123 28.74 -11.11 -10.19
CA ILE A 123 28.06 -11.64 -8.98
C ILE A 123 28.63 -11.06 -7.69
N LYS A 124 29.95 -11.17 -7.49
CA LYS A 124 30.62 -10.65 -6.28
C LYS A 124 30.49 -9.13 -6.16
N PHE A 125 30.57 -8.42 -7.28
CA PHE A 125 30.39 -6.97 -7.35
C PHE A 125 29.00 -6.55 -6.85
N VAL A 126 27.94 -7.21 -7.34
CA VAL A 126 26.55 -6.93 -6.93
C VAL A 126 26.33 -7.24 -5.45
N GLU A 127 26.88 -8.34 -4.96
CA GLU A 127 26.76 -8.69 -3.54
C GLU A 127 27.44 -7.66 -2.64
N ALA A 128 28.64 -7.22 -3.00
CA ALA A 128 29.37 -6.19 -2.27
C ALA A 128 28.63 -4.84 -2.30
N LEU A 129 28.15 -4.41 -3.47
CA LEU A 129 27.35 -3.20 -3.63
C LEU A 129 26.08 -3.27 -2.78
N TYR A 130 25.37 -4.40 -2.80
CA TYR A 130 24.16 -4.60 -2.03
C TYR A 130 24.42 -4.50 -0.53
N GLN A 131 25.48 -5.13 -0.01
CA GLN A 131 25.81 -5.06 1.42
C GLN A 131 26.15 -3.64 1.85
N LYS A 132 26.97 -2.93 1.07
CA LYS A 132 27.36 -1.54 1.37
C LYS A 132 26.14 -0.63 1.42
N ILE A 133 25.22 -0.72 0.46
CA ILE A 133 23.97 0.07 0.47
C ILE A 133 23.14 -0.20 1.74
N LEU A 134 23.09 -1.45 2.21
CA LEU A 134 22.27 -1.83 3.37
C LEU A 134 22.85 -1.38 4.72
N GLU A 135 24.09 -0.93 4.74
CA GLU A 135 24.74 -0.38 5.92
C GLU A 135 24.52 1.13 6.04
N GLU A 136 23.95 1.76 5.00
CA GLU A 136 23.71 3.19 4.94
C GLU A 136 22.27 3.57 5.30
N GLU A 137 22.14 4.74 5.93
CA GLU A 137 20.86 5.40 6.16
C GLU A 137 20.58 6.40 5.03
N TYR A 138 19.49 6.20 4.30
CA TYR A 138 19.05 7.08 3.22
C TYR A 138 17.52 7.10 3.12
N ASP A 139 16.97 8.21 2.65
CA ASP A 139 15.55 8.34 2.30
C ASP A 139 15.29 7.85 0.87
N ASP A 140 16.23 8.16 -0.03
CA ASP A 140 16.20 7.83 -1.45
C ASP A 140 17.56 7.33 -1.94
N LEU A 141 17.55 6.49 -2.98
CA LEU A 141 18.76 5.86 -3.54
C LEU A 141 18.76 6.00 -5.06
N LEU A 142 19.91 6.42 -5.59
CA LEU A 142 20.26 6.43 -7.00
C LEU A 142 21.47 5.52 -7.23
N ILE A 143 21.35 4.53 -8.12
CA ILE A 143 22.48 3.76 -8.64
C ILE A 143 22.64 4.14 -10.10
N LEU A 144 23.80 4.67 -10.47
CA LEU A 144 24.04 5.17 -11.82
C LEU A 144 25.46 4.87 -12.31
N GLY A 145 25.62 4.92 -13.62
CA GLY A 145 26.88 4.69 -14.31
C GLY A 145 26.78 3.51 -15.25
N ASP A 146 27.91 2.83 -15.45
CA ASP A 146 28.07 1.79 -16.45
C ASP A 146 27.85 0.40 -15.82
N PHE A 147 26.79 -0.27 -16.25
CA PHE A 147 26.41 -1.61 -15.77
C PHE A 147 27.09 -2.73 -16.57
N ASN A 148 27.80 -2.41 -17.66
CA ASN A 148 28.43 -3.35 -18.57
C ASN A 148 27.50 -4.51 -18.98
N GLY A 149 26.23 -4.17 -19.20
CA GLY A 149 25.18 -5.09 -19.63
C GLY A 149 23.83 -4.38 -19.76
N VAL A 150 22.98 -4.90 -20.65
CA VAL A 150 21.65 -4.35 -20.92
C VAL A 150 20.57 -5.01 -20.07
N LEU A 151 19.47 -4.28 -19.80
CA LEU A 151 18.34 -4.81 -19.04
C LEU A 151 17.36 -5.58 -19.95
N ASN A 152 17.17 -5.14 -21.19
CA ASN A 152 16.29 -5.75 -22.19
C ASN A 152 16.95 -5.79 -23.57
N ASN A 153 17.38 -6.97 -24.01
CA ASN A 153 18.03 -7.16 -25.32
C ASN A 153 17.21 -6.68 -26.54
N LYS A 154 15.88 -6.59 -26.46
CA LYS A 154 15.05 -6.14 -27.60
C LYS A 154 15.01 -4.61 -27.75
N LEU A 155 15.00 -3.90 -26.62
CA LEU A 155 14.85 -2.45 -26.58
C LEU A 155 16.18 -1.72 -26.38
N ASP A 156 17.17 -2.37 -25.78
CA ASP A 156 18.45 -1.78 -25.39
C ASP A 156 19.61 -2.17 -26.34
N LYS A 157 19.34 -2.81 -27.49
CA LYS A 157 20.34 -3.11 -28.53
C LYS A 157 19.81 -2.82 -29.95
N SER A 158 20.69 -2.40 -30.85
CA SER A 158 20.33 -2.11 -32.25
C SER A 158 20.28 -3.35 -33.17
N LYS A 159 21.03 -4.42 -32.88
CA LYS A 159 21.02 -5.68 -33.65
C LYS A 159 20.96 -6.91 -32.71
N GLN A 160 20.18 -7.93 -33.08
CA GLN A 160 20.21 -9.25 -32.42
C GLN A 160 21.27 -10.12 -33.10
N GLY A 161 22.30 -10.55 -32.37
CA GLY A 161 23.33 -11.43 -32.92
C GLY A 161 22.72 -12.73 -33.47
N GLY A 162 23.04 -13.08 -34.72
CA GLY A 162 22.46 -14.21 -35.46
C GLY A 162 22.92 -15.61 -35.04
N ARG A 163 23.48 -15.81 -33.83
CA ARG A 163 23.90 -17.15 -33.35
C ARG A 163 23.19 -17.51 -32.05
N LYS A 164 22.58 -18.71 -32.01
CA LYS A 164 21.84 -19.25 -30.84
C LYS A 164 22.67 -19.30 -29.54
N LYS A 165 24.01 -19.27 -29.60
CA LYS A 165 24.91 -19.25 -28.43
C LYS A 165 25.11 -17.85 -27.79
N ASP A 166 24.75 -16.75 -28.45
CA ASP A 166 25.00 -15.38 -27.97
C ASP A 166 23.83 -14.72 -27.22
N LYS A 167 22.70 -15.42 -27.01
CA LYS A 167 21.50 -14.84 -26.39
C LYS A 167 21.70 -14.34 -24.94
N VAL A 168 22.76 -14.77 -24.26
CA VAL A 168 23.06 -14.40 -22.86
C VAL A 168 24.24 -13.40 -22.76
N ALA A 169 24.99 -13.19 -23.84
CA ALA A 169 26.16 -12.32 -23.84
C ALA A 169 25.74 -10.83 -23.78
N GLY A 170 26.05 -10.19 -22.65
CA GLY A 170 25.82 -8.76 -22.43
C GLY A 170 24.46 -8.40 -21.80
N GLU A 171 23.67 -9.35 -21.29
CA GLU A 171 22.54 -9.03 -20.41
C GLU A 171 23.00 -8.91 -18.95
N ILE A 172 22.37 -8.02 -18.20
CA ILE A 172 22.59 -7.90 -16.76
C ILE A 172 22.23 -9.22 -16.04
N PRO A 173 23.14 -9.78 -15.20
CA PRO A 173 22.90 -11.05 -14.51
C PRO A 173 21.67 -11.04 -13.59
N LYS A 174 21.10 -12.24 -13.35
CA LYS A 174 19.94 -12.44 -12.45
C LYS A 174 20.11 -11.78 -11.07
N LYS A 175 21.33 -11.79 -10.50
CA LYS A 175 21.60 -11.14 -9.21
C LYS A 175 21.41 -9.62 -9.23
N PHE A 176 21.75 -8.94 -10.32
CA PHE A 176 21.51 -7.50 -10.47
C PHE A 176 20.01 -7.21 -10.58
N LYS A 177 19.27 -8.03 -11.34
CA LYS A 177 17.80 -7.94 -11.41
C LYS A 177 17.18 -8.16 -10.03
N GLN A 178 17.71 -9.11 -9.26
CA GLN A 178 17.31 -9.35 -7.87
C GLN A 178 17.62 -8.16 -6.96
N LEU A 179 18.81 -7.53 -7.07
CA LEU A 179 19.14 -6.30 -6.34
C LEU A 179 18.14 -5.19 -6.66
N LYS A 180 17.86 -4.98 -7.96
CA LYS A 180 16.88 -4.00 -8.44
C LYS A 180 15.49 -4.25 -7.84
N GLU A 181 15.02 -5.49 -7.84
CA GLU A 181 13.75 -5.88 -7.22
C GLU A 181 13.75 -5.75 -5.70
N ASP A 182 14.85 -6.07 -5.03
CA ASP A 182 14.96 -6.06 -3.58
C ASP A 182 15.01 -4.66 -3.00
N LEU A 183 15.69 -3.75 -3.68
CA LEU A 183 15.74 -2.32 -3.36
C LEU A 183 14.59 -1.54 -4.02
N GLY A 184 13.74 -2.22 -4.80
CA GLY A 184 12.63 -1.69 -5.58
C GLY A 184 12.99 -0.45 -6.41
N LEU A 185 14.11 -0.59 -7.13
CA LEU A 185 14.64 0.41 -8.02
C LEU A 185 13.95 0.35 -9.39
N ILE A 186 13.74 1.50 -10.00
CA ILE A 186 13.22 1.69 -11.34
C ILE A 186 14.33 2.22 -12.24
N ASP A 187 14.44 1.69 -13.45
CA ASP A 187 15.27 2.29 -14.50
C ASP A 187 14.56 3.56 -14.98
N ILE A 188 15.08 4.72 -14.57
CA ILE A 188 14.39 6.01 -14.72
C ILE A 188 14.19 6.33 -16.20
N TRP A 189 15.21 6.13 -17.05
CA TRP A 189 15.12 6.48 -18.46
C TRP A 189 14.08 5.61 -19.17
N ARG A 190 14.13 4.29 -18.95
CA ARG A 190 13.19 3.33 -19.55
C ARG A 190 11.76 3.55 -19.06
N TYR A 191 11.58 4.06 -17.85
CA TYR A 191 10.26 4.37 -17.31
C TYR A 191 9.58 5.54 -18.04
N HIS A 192 10.35 6.58 -18.41
CA HIS A 192 9.84 7.73 -19.14
C HIS A 192 9.75 7.50 -20.67
N HIS A 193 10.56 6.58 -21.22
CA HIS A 193 10.68 6.32 -22.65
C HIS A 193 10.37 4.84 -22.97
N GLU A 194 9.18 4.38 -22.56
CA GLU A 194 8.78 2.96 -22.46
C GLU A 194 9.26 2.09 -23.63
N ASN A 195 8.78 2.41 -24.84
CA ASN A 195 9.05 1.64 -26.06
C ASN A 195 10.10 2.31 -26.98
N GLU A 196 10.62 3.46 -26.60
CA GLU A 196 11.61 4.18 -27.40
C GLU A 196 12.95 3.46 -27.37
N LYS A 197 13.70 3.55 -28.48
CA LYS A 197 15.04 3.01 -28.59
C LYS A 197 16.03 4.14 -28.69
N ASP A 198 16.90 4.23 -27.69
CA ASP A 198 18.05 5.11 -27.67
C ASP A 198 19.18 4.42 -26.87
N PHE A 199 20.42 4.80 -27.13
CA PHE A 199 21.60 4.01 -26.75
C PHE A 199 22.67 4.88 -26.12
N THR A 200 23.41 4.28 -25.18
CA THR A 200 24.48 5.00 -24.46
C THR A 200 25.87 4.60 -24.93
N PHE A 201 26.04 3.49 -25.65
CA PHE A 201 27.34 2.98 -26.04
C PHE A 201 27.33 2.43 -27.48
N PHE A 202 28.40 2.70 -28.22
CA PHE A 202 28.67 2.11 -29.52
C PHE A 202 29.93 1.24 -29.47
N SER A 203 29.78 -0.03 -29.83
CA SER A 203 30.91 -0.95 -29.95
C SER A 203 31.49 -0.91 -31.35
N ASN A 204 32.63 -0.24 -31.55
CA ASN A 204 33.36 -0.23 -32.83
C ASN A 204 33.63 -1.65 -33.35
N ARG A 205 34.06 -2.57 -32.48
CA ARG A 205 34.37 -3.97 -32.84
C ARG A 205 33.19 -4.75 -33.43
N HIS A 206 31.97 -4.38 -33.02
CA HIS A 206 30.76 -5.13 -33.36
C HIS A 206 29.80 -4.30 -34.22
N SER A 207 30.13 -3.04 -34.50
CA SER A 207 29.26 -2.05 -35.17
C SER A 207 27.82 -2.10 -34.65
N THR A 208 27.67 -2.13 -33.32
CA THR A 208 26.37 -2.22 -32.64
C THR A 208 26.23 -1.17 -31.55
N TRP A 209 24.98 -0.78 -31.29
CA TRP A 209 24.62 0.12 -30.22
C TRP A 209 23.99 -0.66 -29.06
N SER A 210 24.29 -0.21 -27.84
CA SER A 210 23.67 -0.74 -26.63
C SER A 210 23.44 0.32 -25.56
N ARG A 211 22.43 0.13 -24.70
CA ARG A 211 22.16 0.97 -23.52
C ARG A 211 22.65 0.26 -22.26
N ILE A 212 23.92 0.49 -21.92
CA ILE A 212 24.60 -0.12 -20.76
C ILE A 212 24.85 0.87 -19.63
N ASP A 213 24.77 2.17 -19.91
CA ASP A 213 24.76 3.23 -18.92
C ASP A 213 23.32 3.50 -18.51
N MET A 214 23.04 3.49 -17.21
CA MET A 214 21.68 3.63 -16.70
C MET A 214 21.67 4.44 -15.40
N ILE A 215 20.49 4.97 -15.08
CA ILE A 215 20.19 5.56 -13.78
C ILE A 215 19.01 4.79 -13.20
N TRP A 216 19.24 4.11 -12.08
CA TRP A 216 18.24 3.38 -11.31
C TRP A 216 17.91 4.16 -10.04
N GLY A 217 16.64 4.46 -9.80
CA GLY A 217 16.19 5.22 -8.63
C GLY A 217 15.14 4.50 -7.81
N THR A 218 15.06 4.80 -6.51
CA THR A 218 13.90 4.45 -5.69
C THR A 218 12.64 5.08 -6.24
N LYS A 219 11.49 4.44 -6.05
CA LYS A 219 10.22 4.96 -6.59
C LYS A 219 9.90 6.39 -6.16
N SER A 220 10.26 6.79 -4.95
CA SER A 220 10.07 8.15 -4.43
C SER A 220 10.87 9.20 -5.20
N VAL A 221 12.05 8.85 -5.74
CA VAL A 221 12.82 9.73 -6.63
C VAL A 221 12.06 10.04 -7.91
N MET A 222 11.29 9.09 -8.45
CA MET A 222 10.55 9.30 -9.71
C MET A 222 9.60 10.49 -9.65
N ASN A 223 9.00 10.75 -8.50
CA ASN A 223 8.08 11.89 -8.32
C ASN A 223 8.80 13.25 -8.33
N GLN A 224 10.12 13.25 -8.17
CA GLN A 224 10.99 14.42 -8.25
C GLN A 224 11.56 14.58 -9.68
N VAL A 225 11.55 13.54 -10.52
CA VAL A 225 12.12 13.59 -11.86
C VAL A 225 11.21 14.40 -12.79
N THR A 226 11.72 15.52 -13.30
CA THR A 226 11.00 16.33 -14.30
C THR A 226 11.52 16.10 -15.71
N LYS A 227 12.79 15.70 -15.86
CA LYS A 227 13.38 15.40 -17.16
C LYS A 227 14.51 14.39 -17.03
N ILE A 228 14.58 13.44 -17.95
CA ILE A 228 15.72 12.56 -18.15
C ILE A 228 15.98 12.42 -19.65
N LYS A 229 17.24 12.47 -20.09
CA LYS A 229 17.59 12.29 -21.51
C LYS A 229 18.99 11.71 -21.68
N ILE A 230 19.17 10.95 -22.75
CA ILE A 230 20.49 10.57 -23.25
C ILE A 230 20.97 11.72 -24.14
N MET A 231 22.21 12.14 -23.93
CA MET A 231 22.83 13.29 -24.58
C MET A 231 23.73 12.83 -25.73
N PRO A 232 24.02 13.70 -26.72
CA PRO A 232 24.95 13.36 -27.77
C PRO A 232 26.34 13.00 -27.24
N ARG A 233 26.93 11.99 -27.88
CA ARG A 233 28.30 11.55 -27.62
C ARG A 233 29.30 12.53 -28.21
N LEU A 234 30.21 13.07 -27.38
CA LEU A 234 31.21 14.05 -27.82
C LEU A 234 32.66 13.60 -27.57
N ASN A 235 32.97 13.21 -26.33
CA ASN A 235 34.36 13.03 -25.87
C ASN A 235 34.68 11.59 -25.42
N SER A 236 33.75 10.65 -25.62
CA SER A 236 33.87 9.23 -25.29
C SER A 236 33.11 8.43 -26.35
N ASP A 237 33.29 7.11 -26.39
CA ASP A 237 32.44 6.12 -27.05
C ASP A 237 31.05 5.96 -26.38
N HIS A 238 30.89 6.53 -25.18
CA HIS A 238 29.63 6.59 -24.44
C HIS A 238 28.93 7.96 -24.51
N ALA A 239 27.61 7.93 -24.53
CA ALA A 239 26.71 9.08 -24.47
C ALA A 239 26.32 9.38 -23.00
N PRO A 240 26.39 10.65 -22.58
CA PRO A 240 26.03 11.03 -21.22
C PRO A 240 24.53 10.93 -20.95
N ILE A 241 24.16 10.74 -19.69
CA ILE A 241 22.77 10.82 -19.24
C ILE A 241 22.61 12.06 -18.36
N GLU A 242 21.65 12.91 -18.71
CA GLU A 242 21.24 14.06 -17.90
C GLU A 242 19.90 13.74 -17.22
N LEU A 243 19.86 13.91 -15.90
CA LEU A 243 18.66 13.82 -15.07
C LEU A 243 18.43 15.15 -14.37
N ILE A 244 17.23 15.69 -14.46
CA ILE A 244 16.78 16.86 -13.71
C ILE A 244 15.72 16.40 -12.73
N MET A 245 15.99 16.71 -11.46
CA MET A 245 15.06 16.53 -10.37
C MET A 245 14.64 17.90 -9.84
N GLU A 246 13.37 18.08 -9.54
CA GLU A 246 12.90 19.18 -8.71
C GLU A 246 12.80 18.69 -7.28
N GLY A 247 13.35 19.48 -6.35
CA GLY A 247 13.09 19.29 -4.93
C GLY A 247 11.59 19.20 -4.70
N ARG A 248 11.18 18.49 -3.63
CA ARG A 248 9.75 18.37 -3.31
C ARG A 248 9.13 19.74 -3.00
N GLY A 249 9.97 20.75 -2.82
CA GLY A 249 9.62 22.08 -2.38
C GLY A 249 9.25 22.03 -0.92
N LYS A 250 9.56 23.08 -0.17
CA LYS A 250 8.86 23.35 1.08
C LYS A 250 7.41 23.79 0.81
N LYS A 251 6.65 23.11 -0.05
CA LYS A 251 5.20 23.12 0.15
C LYS A 251 5.02 22.41 1.47
N ARG A 252 4.49 23.11 2.48
CA ARG A 252 4.04 22.46 3.72
C ARG A 252 3.19 21.28 3.25
N GLU A 253 3.71 20.06 3.40
CA GLU A 253 2.84 18.89 3.43
C GLU A 253 1.75 19.28 4.41
N GLU A 254 0.47 19.23 4.01
CA GLU A 254 -0.62 19.49 4.93
C GLU A 254 -0.41 18.54 6.12
N PHE A 255 0.11 19.09 7.22
CA PHE A 255 0.65 18.28 8.29
C PHE A 255 -0.54 17.59 8.94
N ARG A 256 -0.70 16.31 8.62
CA ARG A 256 -1.71 15.49 9.26
C ARG A 256 -1.22 15.19 10.67
N TRP A 257 -1.74 15.93 11.63
CA TRP A 257 -1.51 15.62 13.02
C TRP A 257 -2.05 14.22 13.32
N LYS A 258 -1.22 13.45 14.02
CA LYS A 258 -1.56 12.16 14.59
C LYS A 258 -0.96 12.15 15.98
N LEU A 259 -1.73 11.71 16.96
CA LEU A 259 -1.27 11.56 18.32
C LEU A 259 -0.04 10.66 18.36
N ASN A 260 1.03 11.18 18.98
CA ASN A 260 2.18 10.38 19.33
C ASN A 260 1.87 9.61 20.62
N ASP A 261 1.50 8.34 20.48
CA ASP A 261 1.19 7.42 21.57
C ASP A 261 2.27 7.33 22.66
N SER A 262 3.52 7.76 22.39
CA SER A 262 4.55 7.81 23.44
C SER A 262 4.23 8.82 24.55
N LEU A 263 3.42 9.84 24.26
CA LEU A 263 2.97 10.83 25.26
C LEU A 263 2.04 10.22 26.30
N LEU A 264 1.45 9.06 26.00
CA LEU A 264 0.52 8.38 26.90
C LEU A 264 1.20 7.26 27.71
N LYS A 265 2.54 7.23 27.76
CA LYS A 265 3.27 6.17 28.48
C LYS A 265 3.54 6.49 29.94
N LYS A 266 3.81 7.75 30.28
CA LYS A 266 4.16 8.15 31.65
C LYS A 266 2.89 8.45 32.44
N ALA A 267 2.80 7.93 33.66
CA ALA A 267 1.67 8.18 34.54
C ALA A 267 1.48 9.68 34.84
N THR A 268 2.58 10.44 34.98
CA THR A 268 2.56 11.90 35.18
C THR A 268 1.83 12.62 34.04
N ASP A 269 2.12 12.24 32.80
CA ASP A 269 1.53 12.86 31.61
C ASP A 269 0.06 12.47 31.49
N GLN A 270 -0.29 11.21 31.79
CA GLN A 270 -1.67 10.75 31.83
C GLN A 270 -2.50 11.51 32.87
N ASN A 271 -1.97 11.72 34.08
CA ASN A 271 -2.67 12.44 35.14
C ASN A 271 -2.94 13.90 34.75
N LEU A 272 -1.94 14.59 34.19
CA LEU A 272 -2.10 15.95 33.66
C LEU A 272 -3.22 16.03 32.62
N TYR A 273 -3.22 15.13 31.63
CA TYR A 273 -4.27 15.14 30.60
C TYR A 273 -5.65 14.80 31.17
N ARG A 274 -5.72 13.86 32.13
CA ARG A 274 -6.98 13.50 32.81
C ARG A 274 -7.57 14.70 33.54
N GLU A 275 -6.75 15.44 34.29
CA GLU A 275 -7.16 16.66 34.98
C GLU A 275 -7.70 17.69 33.99
N LYS A 276 -6.95 17.98 32.91
CA LYS A 276 -7.34 18.97 31.90
C LYS A 276 -8.61 18.59 31.13
N ILE A 277 -8.81 17.31 30.82
CA ILE A 277 -10.04 16.80 30.22
C ILE A 277 -11.22 16.99 31.19
N GLY A 278 -11.01 16.68 32.47
CA GLY A 278 -12.04 16.83 33.50
C GLY A 278 -12.44 18.28 33.74
N GLU A 279 -11.47 19.18 33.83
CA GLU A 279 -11.66 20.62 33.93
C GLU A 279 -12.48 21.15 32.74
N TYR A 280 -12.11 20.76 31.52
CA TYR A 280 -12.84 21.16 30.31
C TYR A 280 -14.32 20.80 30.38
N PHE A 281 -14.66 19.53 30.65
CA PHE A 281 -16.06 19.09 30.72
C PHE A 281 -16.80 19.58 31.97
N LYS A 282 -16.11 20.09 33.00
CA LYS A 282 -16.75 20.76 34.14
C LYS A 282 -17.14 22.19 33.80
N LEU A 283 -16.27 22.92 33.10
CA LEU A 283 -16.46 24.33 32.77
C LEU A 283 -17.42 24.56 31.60
N ASN A 284 -17.51 23.61 30.66
CA ASN A 284 -18.28 23.77 29.42
C ASN A 284 -19.62 23.00 29.46
N LYS A 285 -20.38 23.11 30.56
CA LYS A 285 -21.70 22.46 30.74
C LYS A 285 -22.89 23.41 30.51
N GLU A 286 -22.74 24.41 29.64
CA GLU A 286 -23.81 25.36 29.37
C GLU A 286 -24.97 24.69 28.62
N GLU A 287 -26.21 24.95 29.04
CA GLU A 287 -27.42 24.31 28.48
C GLU A 287 -27.65 24.66 27.00
N ASP A 288 -27.22 25.84 26.57
CA ASP A 288 -27.44 26.35 25.21
C ASP A 288 -26.46 25.79 24.16
N THR A 289 -25.34 25.17 24.59
CA THR A 289 -24.36 24.63 23.65
C THR A 289 -24.64 23.15 23.35
N PRO A 290 -24.82 22.76 22.07
CA PRO A 290 -25.03 21.36 21.72
C PRO A 290 -23.87 20.45 22.16
N VAL A 291 -24.18 19.31 22.79
CA VAL A 291 -23.19 18.37 23.34
C VAL A 291 -22.19 17.84 22.30
N GLU A 292 -22.60 17.74 21.03
CA GLU A 292 -21.74 17.33 19.92
C GLU A 292 -20.66 18.39 19.60
N VAL A 293 -20.97 19.68 19.82
CA VAL A 293 -20.03 20.79 19.69
C VAL A 293 -19.05 20.79 20.85
N ILE A 294 -19.55 20.64 22.09
CA ILE A 294 -18.71 20.52 23.30
C ILE A 294 -17.73 19.34 23.14
N TRP A 295 -18.19 18.21 22.60
CA TRP A 295 -17.34 17.05 22.34
C TRP A 295 -16.23 17.32 21.33
N ASP A 296 -16.55 17.91 20.17
CA ASP A 296 -15.54 18.25 19.16
C ASP A 296 -14.56 19.31 19.64
N ALA A 297 -15.02 20.30 20.40
CA ALA A 297 -14.18 21.32 21.01
C ALA A 297 -13.25 20.73 22.09
N SER A 298 -13.72 19.75 22.89
CA SER A 298 -12.86 19.03 23.86
C SER A 298 -11.65 18.36 23.19
N LYS A 299 -11.87 17.76 22.00
CA LYS A 299 -10.81 17.12 21.21
C LYS A 299 -9.84 18.14 20.66
N ALA A 300 -10.31 19.30 20.20
CA ALA A 300 -9.46 20.39 19.74
C ALA A 300 -8.58 20.95 20.88
N TYR A 301 -9.17 21.17 22.06
CA TYR A 301 -8.48 21.64 23.25
C TYR A 301 -7.34 20.70 23.68
N ILE A 302 -7.64 19.42 23.92
CA ILE A 302 -6.64 18.46 24.38
C ILE A 302 -5.58 18.17 23.31
N ARG A 303 -5.96 18.20 22.02
CA ARG A 303 -5.02 18.11 20.90
C ARG A 303 -3.99 19.25 20.94
N GLY A 304 -4.43 20.48 21.20
CA GLY A 304 -3.54 21.64 21.35
C GLY A 304 -2.48 21.42 22.45
N LEU A 305 -2.91 20.96 23.63
CA LEU A 305 -2.02 20.64 24.74
C LEU A 305 -1.02 19.53 24.40
N MET A 306 -1.49 18.45 23.77
CA MET A 306 -0.63 17.32 23.36
C MET A 306 0.38 17.72 22.28
N ILE A 307 0.01 18.62 21.35
CA ILE A 307 0.93 19.18 20.36
C ILE A 307 2.05 19.96 21.06
N GLN A 308 1.70 20.86 21.98
CA GLN A 308 2.67 21.66 22.73
C GLN A 308 3.63 20.75 23.52
N HIS A 309 3.11 19.73 24.19
CA HIS A 309 3.93 18.76 24.90
C HIS A 309 4.85 17.98 23.95
N SER A 310 4.35 17.51 22.80
CA SER A 310 5.18 16.82 21.80
C SER A 310 6.34 17.70 21.30
N VAL A 311 6.11 18.99 21.10
CA VAL A 311 7.15 19.94 20.65
C VAL A 311 8.22 20.09 21.74
N ARG A 312 7.84 20.28 23.00
CA ARG A 312 8.77 20.35 24.14
C ARG A 312 9.63 19.09 24.23
N MET A 313 9.00 17.91 24.09
CA MET A 313 9.71 16.64 24.16
C MET A 313 10.68 16.42 22.99
N ASN A 314 10.29 16.80 21.77
CA ASN A 314 11.18 16.72 20.62
C ASN A 314 12.38 17.65 20.76
N ARG A 315 12.20 18.87 21.29
CA ARG A 315 13.30 19.81 21.57
C ARG A 315 14.28 19.25 22.61
N ALA A 316 13.77 18.77 23.75
CA ALA A 316 14.62 18.18 24.80
C ALA A 316 15.42 16.97 24.28
N ARG A 317 14.78 16.16 23.43
CA ARG A 317 15.41 15.00 22.82
C ARG A 317 16.49 15.37 21.80
N GLN A 318 16.23 16.37 20.96
CA GLN A 318 17.22 16.87 20.00
C GLN A 318 18.44 17.42 20.73
N LEU A 319 18.23 18.16 21.81
CA LEU A 319 19.32 18.66 22.65
C LEU A 319 20.16 17.51 23.24
N ARG A 320 19.51 16.45 23.76
CA ARG A 320 20.21 15.26 24.26
C ARG A 320 21.01 14.55 23.16
N TYR A 321 20.43 14.42 21.97
CA TYR A 321 21.10 13.82 20.81
C TYR A 321 22.37 14.59 20.42
N THR A 322 22.27 15.92 20.32
CA THR A 322 23.42 16.78 20.00
C THR A 322 24.53 16.65 21.05
N LYS A 323 24.18 16.72 22.36
CA LYS A 323 25.15 16.57 23.46
C LYS A 323 25.89 15.23 23.43
N ILE A 324 25.16 14.13 23.18
CA ILE A 324 25.79 12.79 23.10
C ILE A 324 26.74 12.71 21.91
N ILE A 325 26.40 13.27 20.75
CA ILE A 325 27.29 13.28 19.59
C ILE A 325 28.55 14.11 19.86
N GLU A 326 28.41 15.29 20.45
CA GLU A 326 29.55 16.14 20.84
C GLU A 326 30.49 15.39 21.79
N GLU A 327 29.92 14.69 22.78
CA GLU A 327 30.68 13.90 23.75
C GLU A 327 31.35 12.66 23.12
N VAL A 328 30.66 11.96 22.22
CA VAL A 328 31.26 10.84 21.46
C VAL A 328 32.43 11.35 20.62
N ASN A 329 32.29 12.47 19.92
CA ASN A 329 33.37 13.06 19.12
C ASN A 329 34.56 13.48 20.00
N ARG A 330 34.29 14.05 21.19
CA ARG A 330 35.31 14.42 22.17
C ARG A 330 36.08 13.19 22.66
N LEU A 331 35.38 12.15 23.09
CA LEU A 331 35.96 10.90 23.58
C LEU A 331 36.73 10.15 22.49
N GLU A 332 36.24 10.12 21.24
CA GLU A 332 36.98 9.54 20.11
C GLU A 332 38.29 10.30 19.82
N ASN A 333 38.29 11.63 19.95
CA ASN A 333 39.49 12.42 19.79
C ASN A 333 40.50 12.22 20.94
N GLN A 334 40.02 12.09 22.18
CA GLN A 334 40.89 11.76 23.32
C GLN A 334 41.49 10.34 23.21
N LEU A 335 40.71 9.37 22.73
CA LEU A 335 41.16 8.00 22.54
C LEU A 335 42.25 7.88 21.46
N LYS A 336 42.27 8.78 20.45
CA LYS A 336 43.38 8.86 19.48
C LYS A 336 44.72 9.21 20.14
N GLY A 337 44.69 10.02 21.21
CA GLY A 337 45.88 10.39 21.98
C GLY A 337 46.26 9.39 23.07
N LYS A 338 45.28 8.64 23.62
CA LYS A 338 45.50 7.63 24.68
C LYS A 338 44.77 6.30 24.36
N PRO A 339 45.28 5.50 23.41
CA PRO A 339 44.55 4.36 22.83
C PRO A 339 44.33 3.17 23.78
N GLN A 340 45.03 3.11 24.92
CA GLN A 340 44.87 2.04 25.91
C GLN A 340 44.01 2.44 27.12
N ASP A 341 43.53 3.68 27.20
CA ASP A 341 42.75 4.18 28.32
C ASP A 341 41.39 3.45 28.43
N LYS A 342 41.25 2.65 29.50
CA LYS A 342 40.06 1.81 29.73
C LYS A 342 38.84 2.66 30.10
N GLU A 343 39.02 3.79 30.76
CA GLU A 343 37.92 4.64 31.22
C GLU A 343 37.29 5.40 30.05
N ILE A 344 38.12 5.93 29.14
CA ILE A 344 37.67 6.58 27.90
C ILE A 344 36.93 5.57 27.03
N LYS A 345 37.44 4.34 26.88
CA LYS A 345 36.76 3.27 26.13
C LYS A 345 35.38 2.93 26.71
N LEU A 346 35.28 2.79 28.03
CA LEU A 346 34.00 2.48 28.69
C LEU A 346 32.98 3.61 28.51
N LYS A 347 33.39 4.87 28.75
CA LYS A 347 32.52 6.05 28.54
C LYS A 347 32.07 6.18 27.08
N LEU A 348 32.97 5.88 26.14
CA LEU A 348 32.65 5.87 24.71
C LEU A 348 31.64 4.78 24.35
N GLU A 349 31.80 3.56 24.86
CA GLU A 349 30.84 2.47 24.66
C GLU A 349 29.46 2.79 25.25
N MET A 350 29.41 3.38 26.44
CA MET A 350 28.15 3.79 27.08
C MET A 350 27.43 4.86 26.24
N ASN A 351 28.13 5.91 25.82
CA ASN A 351 27.54 6.95 24.97
C ASN A 351 27.10 6.42 23.59
N LYS A 352 27.85 5.48 23.00
CA LYS A 352 27.46 4.80 21.76
C LYS A 352 26.20 3.96 21.96
N LYS A 353 26.06 3.24 23.07
CA LYS A 353 24.82 2.50 23.42
C LYS A 353 23.63 3.45 23.61
N ASP A 354 23.83 4.59 24.26
CA ASP A 354 22.80 5.62 24.44
C ASP A 354 22.35 6.23 23.10
N LEU A 355 23.32 6.50 22.21
CA LEU A 355 23.05 6.96 20.85
C LEU A 355 22.25 5.92 20.04
N GLU A 356 22.64 4.65 20.12
CA GLU A 356 21.92 3.53 19.51
C GLU A 356 20.48 3.42 20.06
N ALA A 357 20.27 3.60 21.36
CA ALA A 357 18.95 3.57 21.97
C ALA A 357 18.05 4.69 21.43
N LEU A 358 18.57 5.92 21.30
CA LEU A 358 17.83 7.06 20.73
C LEU A 358 17.45 6.82 19.26
N GLN A 359 18.39 6.29 18.47
CA GLN A 359 18.17 5.92 17.07
C GLN A 359 17.12 4.79 16.94
N MET A 360 17.20 3.76 17.78
CA MET A 360 16.24 2.65 17.80
C MET A 360 14.84 3.11 18.19
N GLU A 361 14.71 4.06 19.12
CA GLU A 361 13.40 4.63 19.46
C GLU A 361 12.85 5.49 18.31
N GLU A 362 13.69 6.22 17.56
CA GLU A 362 13.24 6.95 16.35
C GLU A 362 12.79 6.00 15.23
N ILE A 363 13.56 4.94 14.97
CA ILE A 363 13.18 3.85 14.07
C ILE A 363 11.88 3.22 14.56
N GLY A 364 11.73 2.99 15.86
CA GLY A 364 10.51 2.51 16.51
C GLY A 364 9.30 3.42 16.28
N LYS A 365 9.47 4.74 16.36
CA LYS A 365 8.44 5.73 16.04
C LYS A 365 8.05 5.66 14.55
N LYS A 366 9.01 5.76 13.63
CA LYS A 366 8.79 5.62 12.18
C LYS A 366 8.10 4.28 11.84
N LEU A 367 8.50 3.21 12.54
CA LEU A 367 7.87 1.90 12.45
C LEU A 367 6.43 1.93 12.95
N LYS A 368 6.09 2.54 14.09
CA LYS A 368 4.70 2.67 14.56
C LYS A 368 3.82 3.48 13.59
N TYR A 369 4.38 4.49 12.92
CA TYR A 369 3.69 5.20 11.84
C TYR A 369 3.35 4.27 10.65
N ILE A 370 4.13 3.19 10.44
CA ILE A 370 4.00 2.29 9.29
C ILE A 370 3.40 0.89 9.65
N LYS A 371 3.52 0.44 10.91
CA LYS A 371 3.24 -0.91 11.45
C LYS A 371 1.80 -1.08 11.98
N GLN A 372 0.81 -0.92 11.11
CA GLN A 372 -0.56 -1.30 11.47
C GLN A 372 -0.87 -2.81 11.38
N GLN A 373 0.16 -3.67 11.38
CA GLN A 373 0.04 -5.12 11.45
C GLN A 373 1.43 -5.74 11.73
N TYR A 374 1.60 -6.39 12.89
CA TYR A 374 2.69 -7.30 13.31
C TYR A 374 4.03 -6.69 13.80
N PHE A 375 4.14 -6.40 15.10
CA PHE A 375 5.16 -6.92 16.03
C PHE A 375 5.09 -6.19 17.38
N GLU A 376 4.98 -6.95 18.46
CA GLU A 376 5.51 -6.61 19.79
C GLU A 376 6.59 -7.64 20.11
N HIS A 377 7.74 -7.17 20.59
CA HIS A 377 8.95 -7.94 20.97
C HIS A 377 9.83 -8.50 19.84
N ALA A 378 10.95 -7.83 19.52
CA ALA A 378 12.20 -8.51 19.16
C ALA A 378 13.38 -7.53 19.06
N ASN A 379 14.45 -7.84 19.79
CA ASN A 379 15.76 -7.24 19.67
C ASN A 379 16.44 -7.69 18.36
N LYS A 380 17.09 -6.74 17.65
CA LYS A 380 17.90 -6.89 16.41
C LYS A 380 17.18 -7.29 15.10
N VAL A 381 16.00 -6.73 14.83
CA VAL A 381 15.21 -6.93 13.57
C VAL A 381 15.41 -5.79 12.53
N GLY A 382 16.34 -4.85 12.77
CA GLY A 382 16.44 -3.58 12.03
C GLY A 382 16.61 -3.67 10.50
N LYS A 383 17.55 -4.50 10.00
CA LYS A 383 17.88 -4.56 8.57
C LYS A 383 16.76 -5.14 7.70
N TRP A 384 16.13 -6.24 8.12
CA TRP A 384 14.97 -6.80 7.41
C TRP A 384 13.73 -5.91 7.52
N LEU A 385 13.52 -5.28 8.68
CA LEU A 385 12.42 -4.32 8.85
C LEU A 385 12.59 -3.09 7.97
N SER A 386 13.81 -2.54 7.86
CA SER A 386 14.12 -1.42 6.97
C SER A 386 13.80 -1.76 5.51
N ARG A 387 14.19 -2.95 5.02
CA ARG A 387 13.79 -3.43 3.67
C ARG A 387 12.26 -3.51 3.51
N ARG A 388 11.54 -3.96 4.53
CA ARG A 388 10.07 -4.02 4.48
C ARG A 388 9.44 -2.63 4.49
N LEU A 389 10.05 -1.66 5.19
CA LEU A 389 9.64 -0.26 5.16
C LEU A 389 9.82 0.34 3.77
N VAL A 390 11.00 0.15 3.16
CA VAL A 390 11.32 0.61 1.81
C VAL A 390 10.37 -0.01 0.79
N LYS A 391 10.22 -1.35 0.79
CA LYS A 391 9.28 -2.04 -0.13
C LYS A 391 7.84 -1.59 0.05
N LYS A 392 7.38 -1.31 1.28
CA LYS A 392 6.01 -0.84 1.54
C LYS A 392 5.81 0.61 1.11
N ARG A 393 6.78 1.51 1.38
CA ARG A 393 6.76 2.90 0.90
C ARG A 393 6.68 2.92 -0.62
N GLN A 394 7.55 2.14 -1.27
CA GLN A 394 7.57 1.98 -2.73
C GLN A 394 6.31 1.30 -3.30
N ALA A 395 5.74 0.31 -2.63
CA ALA A 395 4.49 -0.30 -3.11
C ALA A 395 3.33 0.71 -3.13
N ASN A 396 3.35 1.69 -2.23
CA ASN A 396 2.32 2.70 -2.07
C ASN A 396 2.59 4.00 -2.85
N THR A 397 3.81 4.26 -3.32
CA THR A 397 4.11 5.42 -4.17
C THR A 397 3.56 5.20 -5.57
N ILE A 398 2.75 6.15 -6.02
CA ILE A 398 2.11 6.19 -7.33
C ILE A 398 2.89 7.15 -8.21
N ASN A 399 3.59 6.61 -9.21
CA ASN A 399 4.53 7.39 -10.03
C ASN A 399 3.97 7.75 -11.42
N LYS A 400 2.88 7.09 -11.83
CA LYS A 400 2.23 7.29 -13.12
C LYS A 400 0.75 6.95 -13.00
N ILE A 401 -0.08 7.77 -13.64
CA ILE A 401 -1.48 7.46 -13.94
C ILE A 401 -1.73 7.67 -15.43
N GLN A 402 -2.51 6.79 -16.04
CA GLN A 402 -2.94 6.88 -17.43
C GLN A 402 -4.45 7.13 -17.49
N GLU A 403 -4.85 8.19 -18.19
CA GLU A 403 -6.26 8.55 -18.37
C GLU A 403 -6.44 9.14 -19.78
N GLY A 404 -7.41 8.65 -20.56
CA GLY A 404 -7.68 9.13 -21.92
C GLY A 404 -6.51 9.02 -22.89
N GLY A 405 -5.66 7.99 -22.76
CA GLY A 405 -4.47 7.79 -23.59
C GLY A 405 -3.26 8.66 -23.20
N LYS A 406 -3.41 9.60 -22.25
CA LYS A 406 -2.32 10.46 -21.74
C LYS A 406 -1.75 9.91 -20.43
N ASN A 407 -0.43 9.98 -20.30
CA ASN A 407 0.29 9.62 -19.09
C ASN A 407 0.59 10.86 -18.23
N TYR A 408 0.30 10.78 -16.93
CA TYR A 408 0.56 11.80 -15.93
C TYR A 408 1.58 11.28 -14.92
N TYR A 409 2.62 12.08 -14.65
CA TYR A 409 3.76 11.67 -13.82
C TYR A 409 3.96 12.56 -12.59
N SER A 410 3.49 13.81 -12.63
CA SER A 410 3.65 14.72 -11.50
C SER A 410 2.66 14.39 -10.36
N ASN A 411 3.09 14.59 -9.11
CA ASN A 411 2.23 14.35 -7.94
C ASN A 411 0.93 15.16 -7.99
N GLU A 412 0.98 16.41 -8.47
CA GLU A 412 -0.20 17.29 -8.57
C GLU A 412 -1.21 16.76 -9.59
N GLU A 413 -0.74 16.34 -10.77
CA GLU A 413 -1.61 15.74 -11.79
C GLU A 413 -2.19 14.41 -11.32
N ILE A 414 -1.36 13.54 -10.73
CA ILE A 414 -1.80 12.25 -10.18
C ILE A 414 -2.88 12.47 -9.12
N LYS A 415 -2.65 13.38 -8.16
CA LYS A 415 -3.62 13.77 -7.13
C LYS A 415 -4.93 14.27 -7.76
N ARG A 416 -4.85 15.11 -8.80
CA ARG A 416 -6.02 15.62 -9.53
C ARG A 416 -6.81 14.50 -10.20
N GLN A 417 -6.15 13.55 -10.86
CA GLN A 417 -6.84 12.43 -11.52
C GLN A 417 -7.57 11.54 -10.51
N PHE A 418 -6.95 11.23 -9.37
CA PHE A 418 -7.64 10.49 -8.31
C PHE A 418 -8.82 11.25 -7.73
N THR A 419 -8.64 12.55 -7.46
CA THR A 419 -9.72 13.40 -6.91
C THR A 419 -10.92 13.39 -7.86
N LYS A 420 -10.69 13.68 -9.16
CA LYS A 420 -11.73 13.65 -10.19
C LYS A 420 -12.45 12.30 -10.30
N TYR A 421 -11.68 11.21 -10.27
CA TYR A 421 -12.26 9.86 -10.35
C TYR A 421 -13.16 9.54 -9.16
N TYR A 422 -12.68 9.78 -7.92
CA TYR A 422 -13.44 9.45 -6.71
C TYR A 422 -14.60 10.41 -6.47
N GLU A 423 -14.47 11.68 -6.82
CA GLU A 423 -15.58 12.64 -6.80
C GLU A 423 -16.73 12.17 -7.72
N LYS A 424 -16.41 11.73 -8.95
CA LYS A 424 -17.40 11.12 -9.84
C LYS A 424 -17.95 9.80 -9.30
N LEU A 425 -17.11 8.96 -8.68
CA LEU A 425 -17.54 7.67 -8.13
C LEU A 425 -18.55 7.83 -6.99
N TYR A 426 -18.40 8.85 -6.15
CA TYR A 426 -19.23 9.07 -4.97
C TYR A 426 -20.39 10.07 -5.17
N ALA A 427 -20.52 10.62 -6.39
CA ALA A 427 -21.66 11.44 -6.76
C ALA A 427 -22.94 10.59 -6.78
N ASP A 428 -24.07 11.24 -6.46
CA ASP A 428 -25.39 10.61 -6.50
C ASP A 428 -25.72 10.12 -7.92
N ASP A 429 -26.19 8.87 -8.02
CA ASP A 429 -26.64 8.26 -9.28
C ASP A 429 -28.03 8.76 -9.72
N LYS A 430 -28.70 9.57 -8.88
CA LYS A 430 -30.05 10.12 -9.12
C LYS A 430 -31.08 9.04 -9.41
N ILE A 431 -30.98 7.91 -8.70
CA ILE A 431 -31.97 6.83 -8.78
C ILE A 431 -33.31 7.34 -8.24
N PRO A 432 -34.42 7.28 -8.99
CA PRO A 432 -35.73 7.71 -8.52
C PRO A 432 -36.15 6.95 -7.26
N LYS A 433 -36.57 7.67 -6.22
CA LYS A 433 -36.92 7.09 -4.92
C LYS A 433 -38.11 6.12 -5.04
N GLU A 434 -39.05 6.45 -5.92
CA GLU A 434 -40.26 5.67 -6.20
C GLU A 434 -39.90 4.29 -6.77
N ARG A 435 -38.84 4.19 -7.59
CA ARG A 435 -38.37 2.91 -8.13
C ARG A 435 -37.82 2.01 -7.03
N VAL A 436 -37.11 2.60 -6.06
CA VAL A 436 -36.57 1.88 -4.91
C VAL A 436 -37.72 1.35 -4.04
N THR A 437 -38.67 2.21 -3.66
CA THR A 437 -39.81 1.80 -2.82
C THR A 437 -40.69 0.76 -3.51
N GLN A 438 -40.99 0.91 -4.80
CA GLN A 438 -41.74 -0.07 -5.59
C GLN A 438 -41.04 -1.43 -5.68
N TYR A 439 -39.72 -1.45 -5.86
CA TYR A 439 -38.97 -2.71 -5.89
C TYR A 439 -38.99 -3.40 -4.53
N LEU A 440 -38.71 -2.65 -3.45
CA LEU A 440 -38.64 -3.20 -2.09
C LEU A 440 -40.01 -3.69 -1.59
N GLY A 441 -41.09 -2.96 -1.89
CA GLY A 441 -42.45 -3.35 -1.53
C GLY A 441 -42.91 -4.68 -2.14
N LYS A 442 -42.26 -5.15 -3.22
CA LYS A 442 -42.51 -6.46 -3.84
C LYS A 442 -41.73 -7.62 -3.19
N GLN A 443 -40.74 -7.34 -2.35
CA GLN A 443 -39.83 -8.37 -1.83
C GLN A 443 -40.35 -9.10 -0.57
N ASP A 444 -41.49 -8.66 -0.01
CA ASP A 444 -42.07 -9.23 1.22
C ASP A 444 -41.01 -9.35 2.33
N ILE A 445 -40.45 -8.18 2.70
CA ILE A 445 -39.38 -8.08 3.69
C ILE A 445 -39.99 -8.32 5.08
N PRO A 446 -39.57 -9.37 5.81
CA PRO A 446 -40.16 -9.66 7.12
C PRO A 446 -39.91 -8.50 8.09
N LYS A 447 -40.87 -8.18 8.97
CA LYS A 447 -40.66 -7.21 10.06
C LYS A 447 -39.84 -7.80 11.20
N LEU A 448 -39.16 -6.97 11.97
CA LEU A 448 -38.40 -7.39 13.15
C LEU A 448 -39.33 -7.74 14.31
N THR A 449 -38.92 -8.73 15.12
CA THR A 449 -39.63 -9.05 16.36
C THR A 449 -39.44 -7.95 17.39
N GLU A 450 -40.32 -7.88 18.39
CA GLU A 450 -40.22 -6.86 19.43
C GLU A 450 -38.87 -6.90 20.18
N LYS A 451 -38.40 -8.11 20.49
CA LYS A 451 -37.06 -8.32 21.09
C LYS A 451 -35.93 -7.80 20.19
N GLN A 452 -36.01 -7.99 18.87
CA GLN A 452 -35.01 -7.48 17.94
C GLN A 452 -35.06 -5.95 17.84
N ARG A 453 -36.26 -5.38 17.80
CA ARG A 453 -36.50 -3.93 17.81
C ARG A 453 -35.92 -3.30 19.08
N GLU A 454 -36.16 -3.88 20.25
CA GLU A 454 -35.62 -3.42 21.53
C GLU A 454 -34.09 -3.41 21.54
N ILE A 455 -33.44 -4.47 21.03
CA ILE A 455 -31.97 -4.55 20.93
C ILE A 455 -31.40 -3.39 20.13
N LEU A 456 -32.03 -3.03 19.00
CA LEU A 456 -31.56 -1.94 18.15
C LEU A 456 -31.79 -0.57 18.79
N ASN A 457 -32.92 -0.37 19.46
CA ASN A 457 -33.40 0.95 19.88
C ASN A 457 -33.11 1.33 21.34
N ARG A 458 -32.68 0.41 22.21
CA ARG A 458 -32.35 0.76 23.60
C ARG A 458 -31.27 1.86 23.70
N LYS A 459 -31.27 2.65 24.79
CA LYS A 459 -30.21 3.66 25.03
C LYS A 459 -28.82 3.00 25.06
N ILE A 460 -27.81 3.71 24.57
CA ILE A 460 -26.41 3.28 24.65
C ILE A 460 -25.91 3.47 26.08
N THR A 461 -25.32 2.41 26.64
CA THR A 461 -24.81 2.40 28.01
C THR A 461 -23.31 2.67 28.07
N GLY A 462 -22.82 3.21 29.20
CA GLY A 462 -21.39 3.34 29.46
C GLY A 462 -20.64 2.01 29.41
N GLU A 463 -21.32 0.90 29.71
CA GLU A 463 -20.75 -0.45 29.61
C GLU A 463 -20.54 -0.89 28.16
N GLU A 464 -21.50 -0.63 27.25
CA GLU A 464 -21.34 -0.89 25.81
C GLU A 464 -20.15 -0.10 25.22
N ILE A 465 -19.99 1.16 25.64
CA ILE A 465 -18.86 2.02 25.26
C ILE A 465 -17.54 1.43 25.78
N SER A 466 -17.51 1.11 27.08
CA SER A 466 -16.34 0.55 27.76
C SER A 466 -15.87 -0.77 27.13
N LYS A 467 -16.81 -1.68 26.89
CA LYS A 467 -16.56 -2.97 26.22
C LYS A 467 -16.01 -2.76 24.81
N THR A 468 -16.54 -1.78 24.08
CA THR A 468 -16.08 -1.44 22.72
C THR A 468 -14.66 -0.88 22.72
N ILE A 469 -14.35 0.08 23.61
CA ILE A 469 -13.01 0.66 23.78
C ILE A 469 -11.98 -0.42 24.11
N LYS A 470 -12.31 -1.35 25.01
CA LYS A 470 -11.43 -2.48 25.37
C LYS A 470 -11.19 -3.42 24.18
N ARG A 471 -12.22 -3.76 23.42
CA ARG A 471 -12.15 -4.67 22.26
C ARG A 471 -11.36 -4.10 21.08
N LEU A 472 -11.49 -2.80 20.80
CA LEU A 472 -10.87 -2.20 19.61
C LEU A 472 -9.34 -2.20 19.71
N PRO A 473 -8.62 -2.53 18.62
CA PRO A 473 -7.17 -2.62 18.63
C PRO A 473 -6.50 -1.24 18.76
N PRO A 474 -5.51 -1.07 19.65
CA PRO A 474 -4.91 0.24 19.96
C PRO A 474 -4.14 0.86 18.77
N ASN A 475 -3.47 0.01 17.99
CA ASN A 475 -2.49 0.44 17.01
C ASN A 475 -3.08 0.70 15.61
N LYS A 476 -4.36 1.12 15.51
CA LYS A 476 -4.97 1.47 14.21
C LYS A 476 -4.75 2.95 13.85
N ALA A 477 -4.67 3.27 12.56
CA ALA A 477 -4.59 4.64 12.07
C ALA A 477 -5.86 5.41 12.43
N PRO A 478 -5.70 6.63 12.96
CA PRO A 478 -6.83 7.48 13.33
C PRO A 478 -7.49 8.08 12.08
N GLY A 479 -8.54 8.87 12.27
CA GLY A 479 -9.14 9.69 11.22
C GLY A 479 -8.43 11.03 11.02
N PRO A 480 -9.13 12.04 10.48
CA PRO A 480 -8.67 13.43 10.39
C PRO A 480 -8.33 14.07 11.75
N ASP A 481 -9.00 13.68 12.84
CA ASP A 481 -8.79 14.24 14.17
C ASP A 481 -7.41 13.91 14.76
N GLY A 482 -6.80 12.81 14.32
CA GLY A 482 -5.50 12.31 14.75
C GLY A 482 -5.50 11.47 16.03
N PHE A 483 -6.63 11.29 16.72
CA PHE A 483 -6.70 10.55 17.98
C PHE A 483 -6.72 9.03 17.76
N THR A 484 -5.77 8.34 18.37
CA THR A 484 -5.64 6.88 18.31
C THR A 484 -6.55 6.20 19.31
N MET A 485 -6.74 4.89 19.14
CA MET A 485 -7.50 4.09 20.10
C MET A 485 -6.82 3.99 21.47
N LEU A 486 -5.51 4.28 21.56
CA LEU A 486 -4.82 4.34 22.86
C LEU A 486 -5.35 5.50 23.72
N TYR A 487 -5.63 6.66 23.14
CA TYR A 487 -6.20 7.82 23.86
C TYR A 487 -7.47 7.44 24.63
N TYR A 488 -8.45 6.85 23.95
CA TYR A 488 -9.71 6.48 24.60
C TYR A 488 -9.57 5.31 25.56
N LYS A 489 -8.59 4.41 25.39
CA LYS A 489 -8.29 3.37 26.38
C LYS A 489 -7.68 3.96 27.65
N THR A 490 -6.76 4.91 27.50
CA THR A 490 -6.08 5.56 28.63
C THR A 490 -7.03 6.44 29.43
N PHE A 491 -7.93 7.17 28.77
CA PHE A 491 -8.85 8.11 29.41
C PHE A 491 -10.30 7.61 29.42
N GLN A 492 -10.50 6.30 29.39
CA GLN A 492 -11.82 5.69 29.25
C GLN A 492 -12.82 6.22 30.28
N GLU A 493 -12.46 6.20 31.57
CA GLU A 493 -13.34 6.58 32.68
C GLU A 493 -13.88 8.00 32.55
N ILE A 494 -13.05 8.95 32.15
CA ILE A 494 -13.44 10.36 32.06
C ILE A 494 -14.13 10.70 30.73
N LEU A 495 -13.85 9.95 29.67
CA LEU A 495 -14.45 10.16 28.34
C LEU A 495 -15.78 9.43 28.16
N THR A 496 -16.02 8.33 28.86
CA THR A 496 -17.24 7.52 28.68
C THR A 496 -18.52 8.31 28.96
N PRO A 497 -18.67 9.06 30.07
CA PRO A 497 -19.91 9.80 30.34
C PRO A 497 -20.27 10.85 29.27
N PRO A 498 -19.39 11.80 28.87
CA PRO A 498 -19.74 12.77 27.83
C PRO A 498 -19.97 12.09 26.47
N LEU A 499 -19.21 11.04 26.15
CA LEU A 499 -19.41 10.28 24.91
C LEU A 499 -20.76 9.57 24.89
N GLN A 500 -21.22 9.04 26.02
CA GLN A 500 -22.55 8.42 26.16
C GLN A 500 -23.68 9.43 25.91
N GLN A 501 -23.54 10.66 26.42
CA GLN A 501 -24.51 11.73 26.19
C GLN A 501 -24.60 12.06 24.70
N VAL A 502 -23.46 12.27 24.03
CA VAL A 502 -23.39 12.53 22.59
C VAL A 502 -24.03 11.39 21.79
N MET A 503 -23.67 10.14 22.09
CA MET A 503 -24.19 8.97 21.36
C MET A 503 -25.71 8.81 21.51
N ASN A 504 -26.26 9.03 22.70
CA ASN A 504 -27.70 8.95 22.91
C ASN A 504 -28.44 10.13 22.27
N LYS A 505 -27.86 11.33 22.26
CA LYS A 505 -28.44 12.47 21.54
C LYS A 505 -28.49 12.22 20.03
N ILE A 506 -27.46 11.57 19.46
CA ILE A 506 -27.48 11.14 18.06
C ILE A 506 -28.66 10.21 17.77
N LEU A 507 -28.95 9.25 18.66
CA LEU A 507 -30.09 8.33 18.47
C LEU A 507 -31.42 9.09 18.37
N VAL A 508 -31.59 10.14 19.18
CA VAL A 508 -32.84 10.91 19.28
C VAL A 508 -32.95 11.96 18.17
N GLU A 509 -31.89 12.74 17.93
CA GLU A 509 -31.95 13.93 17.08
C GLU A 509 -31.35 13.73 15.68
N GLY A 510 -30.62 12.64 15.45
CA GLY A 510 -29.96 12.38 14.18
C GLY A 510 -28.80 13.34 13.85
N LYS A 511 -28.24 14.03 14.86
CA LYS A 511 -27.14 14.99 14.69
C LYS A 511 -25.81 14.45 15.21
N VAL A 512 -24.86 14.21 14.30
CA VAL A 512 -23.50 13.77 14.64
C VAL A 512 -22.53 14.95 14.81
N PRO A 513 -21.45 14.79 15.61
CA PRO A 513 -20.34 15.74 15.62
C PRO A 513 -19.81 16.02 14.20
N ALA A 514 -19.49 17.28 13.91
CA ALA A 514 -19.06 17.68 12.57
C ALA A 514 -17.82 16.90 12.10
N THR A 515 -16.89 16.61 13.01
CA THR A 515 -15.69 15.84 12.68
C THR A 515 -15.99 14.40 12.24
N TRP A 516 -17.17 13.84 12.56
CA TRP A 516 -17.57 12.49 12.13
C TRP A 516 -18.01 12.43 10.66
N LYS A 517 -18.35 13.58 10.08
CA LYS A 517 -18.71 13.70 8.66
C LYS A 517 -17.48 13.68 7.75
N GLU A 518 -16.29 13.90 8.30
CA GLU A 518 -15.01 13.95 7.57
C GLU A 518 -14.28 12.60 7.53
N ALA A 519 -13.60 12.33 6.41
CA ALA A 519 -12.72 11.17 6.26
C ALA A 519 -11.45 11.51 5.46
N ASN A 520 -10.36 10.79 5.76
CA ASN A 520 -9.20 10.76 4.87
C ASN A 520 -9.17 9.41 4.14
N ILE A 521 -9.26 9.39 2.81
CA ILE A 521 -9.24 8.16 2.01
C ILE A 521 -7.81 7.84 1.61
N THR A 522 -7.27 6.73 2.11
CA THR A 522 -5.99 6.18 1.64
C THR A 522 -6.23 5.18 0.52
N LEU A 523 -5.37 5.18 -0.49
CA LEU A 523 -5.48 4.32 -1.66
C LEU A 523 -4.58 3.09 -1.52
N LEU A 524 -5.18 1.89 -1.57
CA LEU A 524 -4.44 0.63 -1.55
C LEU A 524 -4.47 -0.01 -2.94
N PRO A 525 -3.32 -0.30 -3.56
CA PRO A 525 -3.31 -0.93 -4.87
C PRO A 525 -3.85 -2.37 -4.82
N LYS A 526 -4.61 -2.76 -5.85
CA LYS A 526 -5.01 -4.15 -6.07
C LYS A 526 -3.78 -4.97 -6.46
N GLU A 527 -3.68 -6.18 -5.91
CA GLU A 527 -2.55 -7.06 -6.21
C GLU A 527 -2.51 -7.42 -7.70
N LYS A 528 -1.32 -7.30 -8.32
CA LYS A 528 -1.06 -7.67 -9.73
C LYS A 528 -1.89 -6.90 -10.76
N ALA A 529 -2.53 -5.80 -10.38
CA ALA A 529 -3.26 -4.93 -11.30
C ALA A 529 -2.33 -3.88 -11.92
N ASP A 530 -2.75 -3.29 -13.04
CA ASP A 530 -2.06 -2.15 -13.62
C ASP A 530 -2.19 -0.92 -12.71
N MET A 531 -1.05 -0.47 -12.19
CA MET A 531 -0.96 0.63 -11.24
C MET A 531 -1.14 2.00 -11.90
N ALA A 532 -1.09 2.08 -13.24
CA ALA A 532 -1.37 3.32 -13.96
C ALA A 532 -2.89 3.63 -14.01
N ASN A 533 -3.75 2.65 -13.77
CA ASN A 533 -5.20 2.84 -13.83
C ASN A 533 -5.78 3.17 -12.44
N VAL A 534 -6.44 4.33 -12.31
CA VAL A 534 -7.08 4.79 -11.06
C VAL A 534 -8.11 3.81 -10.49
N LYS A 535 -8.79 3.04 -11.36
CA LYS A 535 -9.80 2.03 -10.96
C LYS A 535 -9.20 0.86 -10.18
N ASN A 536 -7.88 0.65 -10.30
CA ASN A 536 -7.15 -0.45 -9.67
C ASN A 536 -6.71 -0.16 -8.23
N TYR A 537 -7.15 0.95 -7.64
CA TYR A 537 -6.92 1.29 -6.24
C TYR A 537 -8.20 1.06 -5.41
N ARG A 538 -8.07 0.52 -4.20
CA ARG A 538 -9.14 0.38 -3.21
C ARG A 538 -9.12 1.59 -2.26
N PRO A 539 -10.22 2.35 -2.15
CA PRO A 539 -10.30 3.44 -1.20
C PRO A 539 -10.54 2.89 0.21
N ILE A 540 -9.70 3.26 1.18
CA ILE A 540 -9.94 2.96 2.60
C ILE A 540 -10.14 4.27 3.35
N SER A 541 -11.32 4.43 3.92
CA SER A 541 -11.68 5.59 4.73
C SER A 541 -11.05 5.49 6.11
N LEU A 542 -10.14 6.42 6.41
CA LEU A 542 -9.59 6.63 7.74
C LEU A 542 -10.57 7.52 8.50
N LEU A 543 -11.41 6.89 9.32
CA LEU A 543 -12.46 7.52 10.12
C LEU A 543 -11.98 7.76 11.55
N ASN A 544 -12.54 8.79 12.21
CA ASN A 544 -12.23 9.12 13.60
C ASN A 544 -12.56 7.95 14.55
N THR A 545 -11.85 7.88 15.66
CA THR A 545 -11.92 6.71 16.54
C THR A 545 -13.20 6.70 17.37
N ASP A 546 -13.68 7.85 17.82
CA ASP A 546 -14.98 8.03 18.47
C ASP A 546 -16.16 7.61 17.57
N TYR A 547 -16.14 8.01 16.30
CA TYR A 547 -17.07 7.51 15.28
C TYR A 547 -17.04 5.98 15.21
N LYS A 548 -15.84 5.37 15.22
CA LYS A 548 -15.69 3.91 15.17
C LYS A 548 -16.21 3.24 16.44
N ILE A 549 -16.13 3.89 17.60
CA ILE A 549 -16.73 3.36 18.84
C ILE A 549 -18.25 3.32 18.65
N PHE A 550 -18.88 4.41 18.23
CA PHE A 550 -20.34 4.49 18.03
C PHE A 550 -20.84 3.46 17.02
N THR A 551 -20.25 3.46 15.82
CA THR A 551 -20.62 2.51 14.76
C THR A 551 -20.29 1.05 15.12
N SER A 552 -19.33 0.79 16.01
CA SER A 552 -19.08 -0.56 16.52
C SER A 552 -20.17 -1.05 17.48
N ILE A 553 -20.81 -0.15 18.21
CA ILE A 553 -21.94 -0.46 19.09
C ILE A 553 -23.17 -0.77 18.23
N LEU A 554 -23.49 0.10 17.26
CA LEU A 554 -24.57 -0.14 16.30
C LEU A 554 -24.35 -1.45 15.52
N ALA A 555 -23.11 -1.70 15.07
CA ALA A 555 -22.78 -2.94 14.38
C ALA A 555 -22.92 -4.18 15.28
N ALA A 556 -22.62 -4.07 16.58
CA ALA A 556 -22.82 -5.18 17.51
C ALA A 556 -24.31 -5.51 17.64
N ARG A 557 -25.17 -4.49 17.79
CA ARG A 557 -26.63 -4.66 17.89
C ARG A 557 -27.24 -5.23 16.60
N LEU A 558 -26.89 -4.64 15.45
CA LEU A 558 -27.37 -5.11 14.15
C LEU A 558 -26.92 -6.55 13.85
N LYS A 559 -25.71 -6.92 14.28
CA LYS A 559 -25.21 -8.29 14.08
C LYS A 559 -26.03 -9.35 14.81
N GLU A 560 -26.49 -9.07 16.02
CA GLU A 560 -27.38 -9.99 16.76
C GLU A 560 -28.68 -10.22 16.00
N VAL A 561 -29.25 -9.17 15.41
CA VAL A 561 -30.46 -9.26 14.58
C VAL A 561 -30.21 -10.02 13.28
N LEU A 562 -29.13 -9.69 12.55
CA LEU A 562 -28.86 -10.25 11.23
C LEU A 562 -28.47 -11.73 11.26
N LYS A 563 -28.00 -12.25 12.41
CA LYS A 563 -27.61 -13.65 12.57
C LYS A 563 -28.75 -14.61 12.22
N ASP A 564 -29.98 -14.25 12.58
CA ASP A 564 -31.17 -15.08 12.37
C ASP A 564 -31.88 -14.78 11.03
N ARG A 565 -31.58 -13.63 10.43
CA ARG A 565 -32.27 -13.09 9.25
C ARG A 565 -31.57 -13.49 7.96
N ILE A 566 -30.26 -13.33 7.90
CA ILE A 566 -29.45 -13.67 6.73
C ILE A 566 -29.26 -15.18 6.71
N LYS A 567 -29.57 -15.85 5.60
CA LYS A 567 -29.43 -17.31 5.50
C LYS A 567 -27.99 -17.75 5.21
N GLU A 568 -27.75 -19.06 5.23
CA GLU A 568 -26.41 -19.66 5.16
C GLU A 568 -25.70 -19.44 3.81
N GLU A 569 -26.41 -19.07 2.74
CA GLU A 569 -25.79 -18.75 1.45
C GLU A 569 -24.81 -17.58 1.55
N GLN A 570 -25.02 -16.65 2.49
CA GLN A 570 -24.08 -15.56 2.78
C GLN A 570 -23.13 -15.95 3.91
N ALA A 571 -21.89 -16.27 3.57
CA ALA A 571 -20.86 -16.70 4.52
C ALA A 571 -19.95 -15.55 5.02
N GLY A 572 -20.18 -14.31 4.57
CA GLY A 572 -19.39 -13.12 4.93
C GLY A 572 -19.87 -12.38 6.18
N PHE A 573 -18.92 -11.84 6.95
CA PHE A 573 -19.10 -10.88 8.06
C PHE A 573 -19.96 -11.28 9.28
N LEU A 574 -20.66 -12.42 9.24
CA LEU A 574 -21.41 -12.98 10.36
C LEU A 574 -20.60 -14.04 11.12
N PRO A 575 -20.80 -14.17 12.44
CA PRO A 575 -20.06 -15.11 13.27
C PRO A 575 -20.44 -16.55 12.94
N GLY A 576 -19.48 -17.47 13.04
CA GLY A 576 -19.69 -18.91 12.81
C GLY A 576 -19.78 -19.31 11.33
N ARG A 577 -19.69 -18.36 10.40
CA ARG A 577 -19.73 -18.62 8.95
C ARG A 577 -18.34 -18.55 8.35
N HIS A 578 -18.06 -19.45 7.40
CA HIS A 578 -16.71 -19.59 6.86
C HIS A 578 -16.73 -19.72 5.34
N MET A 579 -15.84 -18.97 4.66
CA MET A 579 -15.65 -19.07 3.20
C MET A 579 -15.43 -20.50 2.68
N ARG A 580 -14.91 -21.41 3.53
CA ARG A 580 -14.72 -22.83 3.20
C ARG A 580 -16.02 -23.52 2.83
N GLU A 581 -17.17 -23.08 3.35
CA GLU A 581 -18.50 -23.64 3.04
C GLU A 581 -18.88 -23.36 1.58
N ASN A 582 -18.60 -22.14 1.10
CA ASN A 582 -18.80 -21.77 -0.30
C ASN A 582 -17.89 -22.60 -1.22
N ILE A 583 -16.61 -22.72 -0.87
CA ILE A 583 -15.65 -23.55 -1.63
C ILE A 583 -16.11 -25.00 -1.65
N ARG A 584 -16.50 -25.57 -0.50
CA ARG A 584 -16.94 -26.97 -0.40
C ARG A 584 -18.22 -27.22 -1.17
N THR A 585 -19.17 -26.29 -1.17
CA THR A 585 -20.40 -26.40 -1.99
C THR A 585 -20.04 -26.54 -3.47
N ILE A 586 -19.15 -25.69 -3.99
CA ILE A 586 -18.74 -25.74 -5.40
C ILE A 586 -17.99 -27.04 -5.72
N LEU A 587 -17.05 -27.46 -4.86
CA LEU A 587 -16.30 -28.71 -5.06
C LEU A 587 -17.22 -29.94 -5.05
N ASN A 588 -18.19 -29.99 -4.14
CA ASN A 588 -19.17 -31.08 -4.05
C ASN A 588 -20.10 -31.08 -5.26
N ALA A 589 -20.52 -29.92 -5.73
CA ALA A 589 -21.33 -29.80 -6.95
C ALA A 589 -20.57 -30.33 -8.16
N ILE A 590 -19.30 -29.95 -8.34
CA ILE A 590 -18.46 -30.48 -9.44
C ILE A 590 -18.38 -32.01 -9.38
N GLU A 591 -18.15 -32.58 -8.19
CA GLU A 591 -18.06 -34.04 -8.00
C GLU A 591 -19.40 -34.76 -8.21
N PHE A 592 -20.51 -34.15 -7.81
CA PHE A 592 -21.84 -34.71 -8.05
C PHE A 592 -22.18 -34.75 -9.54
N TYR A 593 -21.92 -33.66 -10.26
CA TYR A 593 -22.19 -33.58 -11.69
C TYR A 593 -21.14 -34.31 -12.54
N ASP A 594 -19.95 -34.64 -12.00
CA ASP A 594 -19.07 -35.65 -12.60
C ASP A 594 -19.79 -37.00 -12.78
N LYS A 595 -20.66 -37.37 -11.83
CA LYS A 595 -21.45 -38.61 -11.87
C LYS A 595 -22.82 -38.46 -12.57
N ASN A 596 -23.17 -37.25 -13.01
CA ASN A 596 -24.45 -36.95 -13.66
C ASN A 596 -24.20 -36.15 -14.97
N PRO A 597 -23.61 -36.78 -16.00
CA PRO A 597 -23.17 -36.11 -17.23
C PRO A 597 -24.31 -35.56 -18.08
N GLN A 598 -25.55 -36.01 -17.88
CA GLN A 598 -26.73 -35.60 -18.62
C GLN A 598 -27.23 -34.18 -18.31
N LYS A 599 -26.69 -33.54 -17.27
CA LYS A 599 -27.08 -32.19 -16.85
C LYS A 599 -25.96 -31.19 -17.11
N GLU A 600 -26.22 -30.20 -17.95
CA GLU A 600 -25.33 -29.07 -18.19
C GLU A 600 -25.50 -28.02 -17.08
N ILE A 601 -24.38 -27.58 -16.50
CA ILE A 601 -24.40 -26.59 -15.42
C ILE A 601 -23.36 -25.49 -15.62
N ALA A 602 -23.61 -24.33 -15.04
CA ALA A 602 -22.71 -23.20 -14.99
C ALA A 602 -22.57 -22.64 -13.57
N PHE A 603 -21.34 -22.33 -13.19
CA PHE A 603 -21.01 -21.48 -12.06
C PHE A 603 -20.70 -20.08 -12.60
N LEU A 604 -21.60 -19.14 -12.38
CA LEU A 604 -21.44 -17.74 -12.79
C LEU A 604 -20.87 -16.95 -11.61
N PHE A 605 -19.60 -16.58 -11.71
CA PHE A 605 -18.89 -15.78 -10.72
C PHE A 605 -19.05 -14.30 -11.07
N LEU A 606 -19.70 -13.55 -10.20
CA LEU A 606 -20.01 -12.14 -10.39
C LEU A 606 -18.96 -11.27 -9.70
N ASP A 607 -18.42 -10.28 -10.43
CA ASP A 607 -17.56 -9.23 -9.89
C ASP A 607 -18.38 -7.94 -9.82
N ALA A 608 -18.69 -7.49 -8.60
CA ALA A 608 -19.37 -6.23 -8.39
C ALA A 608 -18.38 -5.06 -8.52
N GLU A 609 -18.70 -4.09 -9.38
CA GLU A 609 -17.87 -2.90 -9.55
C GLU A 609 -17.96 -2.04 -8.30
N LYS A 610 -16.87 -2.04 -7.51
CA LYS A 610 -16.72 -1.17 -6.34
C LYS A 610 -17.95 -1.27 -5.43
N ALA A 611 -18.37 -2.50 -5.12
CA ALA A 611 -19.66 -2.81 -4.50
C ALA A 611 -20.02 -1.90 -3.32
N PHE A 612 -19.09 -1.71 -2.38
CA PHE A 612 -19.28 -0.81 -1.23
C PHE A 612 -19.45 0.65 -1.64
N ASP A 613 -18.68 1.13 -2.63
CA ASP A 613 -18.64 2.55 -3.02
C ASP A 613 -19.87 2.97 -3.85
N ASN A 614 -20.64 2.04 -4.41
CA ASN A 614 -21.84 2.34 -5.22
C ASN A 614 -23.17 2.17 -4.48
N VAL A 615 -23.17 1.69 -3.24
CA VAL A 615 -24.42 1.47 -2.47
C VAL A 615 -25.25 2.76 -2.36
N ASN A 616 -26.52 2.69 -2.74
CA ASN A 616 -27.46 3.79 -2.58
C ASN A 616 -27.90 3.91 -1.10
N TRP A 617 -27.69 5.08 -0.49
CA TRP A 617 -28.03 5.30 0.93
C TRP A 617 -29.53 5.29 1.18
N PHE A 618 -30.32 5.87 0.29
CA PHE A 618 -31.79 5.86 0.41
C PHE A 618 -32.31 4.43 0.46
N CYS A 619 -31.81 3.54 -0.40
CA CYS A 619 -32.18 2.12 -0.39
C CYS A 619 -31.88 1.42 0.95
N ILE A 620 -30.71 1.68 1.57
CA ILE A 620 -30.39 1.12 2.90
C ILE A 620 -31.40 1.57 3.96
N ILE A 621 -31.76 2.85 3.94
CA ILE A 621 -32.71 3.43 4.89
C ILE A 621 -34.11 2.86 4.67
N GLU A 622 -34.57 2.75 3.43
CA GLU A 622 -35.86 2.14 3.11
C GLU A 622 -35.92 0.65 3.51
N ILE A 623 -34.85 -0.11 3.32
CA ILE A 623 -34.78 -1.49 3.83
C ILE A 623 -34.95 -1.54 5.35
N LEU A 624 -34.32 -0.62 6.10
CA LEU A 624 -34.49 -0.56 7.56
C LEU A 624 -35.91 -0.18 7.98
N LYS A 625 -36.59 0.68 7.21
CA LYS A 625 -38.00 1.03 7.43
C LYS A 625 -38.93 -0.15 7.16
N GLU A 626 -38.76 -0.84 6.04
CA GLU A 626 -39.53 -2.05 5.69
C GLU A 626 -39.33 -3.17 6.73
N MET A 627 -38.12 -3.30 7.27
CA MET A 627 -37.82 -4.22 8.36
C MET A 627 -38.40 -3.80 9.72
N ASP A 628 -38.95 -2.59 9.85
CA ASP A 628 -39.41 -2.01 11.11
C ASP A 628 -38.30 -1.98 12.19
N ALA A 629 -37.12 -1.47 11.81
CA ALA A 629 -35.92 -1.40 12.67
C ALA A 629 -36.02 -0.42 13.84
N GLY A 630 -37.10 0.36 13.91
CA GLY A 630 -37.36 1.37 14.93
C GLY A 630 -36.60 2.68 14.72
N TYR A 631 -37.20 3.76 15.25
CA TYR A 631 -36.80 5.13 14.97
C TYR A 631 -35.34 5.43 15.34
N TYR A 632 -34.89 5.04 16.53
CA TYR A 632 -33.55 5.41 17.02
C TYR A 632 -32.42 4.79 16.19
N PHE A 633 -32.59 3.54 15.74
CA PHE A 633 -31.58 2.90 14.90
C PHE A 633 -31.57 3.47 13.47
N ILE A 634 -32.75 3.77 12.91
CA ILE A 634 -32.88 4.40 11.59
C ILE A 634 -32.25 5.80 11.62
N SER A 635 -32.65 6.63 12.59
CA SER A 635 -32.13 7.99 12.81
C SER A 635 -30.60 8.01 12.94
N ALA A 636 -30.04 7.10 13.75
CA ALA A 636 -28.60 6.97 13.89
C ALA A 636 -27.89 6.59 12.58
N THR A 637 -28.52 5.72 11.78
CA THR A 637 -27.97 5.28 10.48
C THR A 637 -28.04 6.41 9.46
N GLU A 638 -29.15 7.14 9.37
CA GLU A 638 -29.31 8.34 8.53
C GLU A 638 -28.29 9.42 8.89
N ALA A 639 -28.08 9.66 10.20
CA ALA A 639 -27.11 10.62 10.71
C ALA A 639 -25.67 10.27 10.28
N ILE A 640 -25.33 8.99 10.24
CA ILE A 640 -24.03 8.51 9.76
C ILE A 640 -23.91 8.67 8.25
N TYR A 641 -24.94 8.30 7.48
CA TYR A 641 -24.94 8.28 6.01
C TYR A 641 -25.63 9.52 5.43
N SER A 642 -25.23 10.70 5.89
CA SER A 642 -25.64 12.00 5.34
C SER A 642 -24.48 13.00 5.35
N GLN A 643 -24.48 13.94 4.39
CA GLN A 643 -23.58 15.11 4.33
C GLN A 643 -22.09 14.81 4.61
N GLN A 644 -21.55 13.75 3.98
CA GLN A 644 -20.20 13.31 4.24
C GLN A 644 -19.18 14.00 3.32
N THR A 645 -17.99 14.27 3.82
CA THR A 645 -16.87 14.79 3.03
C THR A 645 -15.62 13.93 3.21
N ALA A 646 -14.76 13.91 2.19
CA ALA A 646 -13.50 13.20 2.27
C ALA A 646 -12.36 13.93 1.55
N LYS A 647 -11.13 13.71 2.00
CA LYS A 647 -9.91 14.07 1.26
C LYS A 647 -9.18 12.80 0.81
N ILE A 648 -8.70 12.77 -0.43
CA ILE A 648 -7.92 11.66 -0.96
C ILE A 648 -6.44 11.85 -0.60
N ILE A 649 -5.83 10.85 0.01
CA ILE A 649 -4.39 10.79 0.28
C ILE A 649 -3.69 10.15 -0.93
N THR A 650 -2.91 10.95 -1.66
CA THR A 650 -2.05 10.48 -2.76
C THR A 650 -0.60 10.83 -2.45
N ASN A 651 0.28 9.82 -2.42
CA ASN A 651 1.72 10.01 -2.13
C ASN A 651 2.02 10.83 -0.86
N GLY A 652 1.13 10.76 0.15
CA GLY A 652 1.26 11.50 1.41
C GLY A 652 0.61 12.90 1.39
N GLN A 653 0.17 13.38 0.23
CA GLN A 653 -0.53 14.67 0.10
C GLN A 653 -2.05 14.49 0.11
N LEU A 654 -2.75 15.44 0.73
CA LEU A 654 -4.21 15.51 0.73
C LEU A 654 -4.71 16.27 -0.50
N SER A 655 -5.84 15.82 -1.05
CA SER A 655 -6.63 16.59 -2.00
C SER A 655 -7.50 17.64 -1.31
N ASN A 656 -8.19 18.44 -2.12
CA ASN A 656 -9.36 19.19 -1.67
C ASN A 656 -10.46 18.24 -1.17
N ASN A 657 -11.40 18.79 -0.40
CA ASN A 657 -12.57 18.04 0.04
C ASN A 657 -13.43 17.66 -1.18
N ILE A 658 -13.87 16.40 -1.21
CA ILE A 658 -14.91 15.89 -2.10
C ILE A 658 -16.15 15.56 -1.27
N ASN A 659 -17.32 15.74 -1.86
CA ASN A 659 -18.58 15.31 -1.25
C ASN A 659 -18.81 13.83 -1.53
N ILE A 660 -19.30 13.11 -0.53
CA ILE A 660 -19.70 11.70 -0.65
C ILE A 660 -21.23 11.67 -0.52
N GLN A 661 -21.91 11.18 -1.55
CA GLN A 661 -23.38 11.15 -1.63
C GLN A 661 -23.94 9.72 -1.74
N LYS A 662 -23.06 8.75 -1.98
CA LYS A 662 -23.40 7.32 -1.99
C LYS A 662 -22.19 6.49 -1.55
N GLY A 663 -22.42 5.20 -1.37
CA GLY A 663 -21.42 4.22 -0.99
C GLY A 663 -21.23 4.13 0.51
N THR A 664 -21.05 2.92 1.02
CA THR A 664 -20.74 2.68 2.41
C THR A 664 -19.22 2.81 2.66
N ARG A 665 -18.85 3.54 3.71
CA ARG A 665 -17.44 3.83 4.03
C ARG A 665 -16.64 2.55 4.30
N GLN A 666 -15.65 2.25 3.45
CA GLN A 666 -14.70 1.14 3.68
C GLN A 666 -13.81 1.44 4.88
N GLY A 667 -14.04 0.77 6.01
CA GLY A 667 -13.37 1.03 7.29
C GLY A 667 -14.32 1.44 8.42
N CYS A 668 -15.60 1.68 8.11
CA CYS A 668 -16.66 1.80 9.10
C CYS A 668 -17.08 0.38 9.59
N PRO A 669 -17.13 0.12 10.90
CA PRO A 669 -17.62 -1.14 11.47
C PRO A 669 -19.03 -1.56 11.06
N LEU A 670 -19.94 -0.60 10.82
CA LEU A 670 -21.34 -0.85 10.46
C LEU A 670 -21.53 -1.18 8.98
N SER A 671 -20.74 -0.57 8.08
CA SER A 671 -20.88 -0.72 6.63
C SER A 671 -20.98 -2.17 6.12
N PRO A 672 -20.15 -3.14 6.58
CA PRO A 672 -20.24 -4.51 6.10
C PRO A 672 -21.57 -5.19 6.40
N LEU A 673 -22.19 -4.87 7.55
CA LEU A 673 -23.48 -5.45 7.95
C LEU A 673 -24.63 -4.87 7.15
N LEU A 674 -24.63 -3.55 6.93
CA LEU A 674 -25.61 -2.90 6.05
C LEU A 674 -25.52 -3.44 4.62
N PHE A 675 -24.30 -3.69 4.13
CA PHE A 675 -24.08 -4.26 2.81
C PHE A 675 -24.65 -5.67 2.68
N ILE A 676 -24.37 -6.58 3.62
CA ILE A 676 -24.93 -7.95 3.54
C ILE A 676 -26.44 -7.99 3.80
N MET A 677 -26.98 -7.07 4.60
CA MET A 677 -28.42 -6.90 4.78
C MET A 677 -29.10 -6.53 3.46
N MET A 678 -28.53 -5.56 2.74
CA MET A 678 -28.99 -5.19 1.40
C MET A 678 -28.87 -6.35 0.42
N LEU A 679 -27.73 -7.05 0.41
CA LEU A 679 -27.52 -8.18 -0.49
C LEU A 679 -28.46 -9.35 -0.19
N GLU A 680 -28.89 -9.55 1.06
CA GLU A 680 -29.86 -10.59 1.41
C GLU A 680 -31.19 -10.40 0.67
N ILE A 681 -31.58 -9.18 0.31
CA ILE A 681 -32.78 -8.93 -0.51
C ILE A 681 -32.66 -9.61 -1.89
N LEU A 682 -31.49 -9.53 -2.53
CA LEU A 682 -31.22 -10.26 -3.78
C LEU A 682 -31.20 -11.77 -3.55
N LEU A 683 -30.57 -12.23 -2.47
CA LEU A 683 -30.47 -13.67 -2.17
C LEU A 683 -31.85 -14.27 -1.91
N GLU A 684 -32.73 -13.56 -1.22
CA GLU A 684 -34.12 -13.94 -0.99
C GLU A 684 -34.92 -13.96 -2.30
N ALA A 685 -34.79 -12.93 -3.14
CA ALA A 685 -35.43 -12.88 -4.46
C ALA A 685 -35.04 -14.09 -5.33
N ILE A 686 -33.75 -14.45 -5.34
CA ILE A 686 -33.25 -15.65 -6.02
C ILE A 686 -33.84 -16.92 -5.40
N ARG A 687 -33.90 -16.99 -4.06
CA ARG A 687 -34.37 -18.17 -3.32
C ARG A 687 -35.85 -18.44 -3.59
N LYS A 688 -36.71 -17.42 -3.43
CA LYS A 688 -38.17 -17.51 -3.60
C LYS A 688 -38.61 -17.76 -5.05
N ASN A 689 -37.87 -17.27 -6.04
CA ASN A 689 -38.24 -17.41 -7.45
C ASN A 689 -38.09 -18.88 -7.94
N SER A 690 -39.20 -19.60 -8.11
CA SER A 690 -39.23 -21.00 -8.55
C SER A 690 -38.76 -21.22 -10.00
N ASP A 691 -38.77 -20.17 -10.82
CA ASP A 691 -38.43 -20.22 -12.23
C ASP A 691 -36.92 -20.21 -12.43
N LEU A 692 -36.17 -19.60 -11.50
CA LEU A 692 -34.72 -19.70 -11.45
C LEU A 692 -34.27 -21.13 -11.10
N LYS A 693 -33.82 -21.88 -12.09
CA LYS A 693 -33.32 -23.24 -11.90
C LYS A 693 -31.87 -23.24 -11.41
N GLY A 694 -31.72 -23.56 -10.12
CA GLY A 694 -30.43 -23.84 -9.49
C GLY A 694 -29.97 -25.28 -9.67
N LEU A 695 -28.80 -25.61 -9.15
CA LEU A 695 -28.30 -26.99 -9.13
C LEU A 695 -29.18 -27.88 -8.27
N ARG A 696 -29.66 -28.99 -8.81
CA ARG A 696 -30.44 -29.98 -8.08
C ARG A 696 -29.57 -31.15 -7.63
N ILE A 697 -29.31 -31.23 -6.33
CA ILE A 697 -28.58 -32.35 -5.72
C ILE A 697 -29.53 -33.06 -4.76
N ARG A 698 -29.96 -34.28 -5.15
CA ARG A 698 -31.03 -35.03 -4.46
C ARG A 698 -32.30 -34.17 -4.38
N ASN A 699 -32.84 -33.96 -3.17
CA ASN A 699 -34.05 -33.19 -2.91
C ASN A 699 -33.79 -31.71 -2.64
N HIS A 700 -32.55 -31.23 -2.78
CA HIS A 700 -32.17 -29.85 -2.47
C HIS A 700 -31.80 -29.08 -3.74
N SER A 701 -32.24 -27.83 -3.81
CA SER A 701 -31.85 -26.87 -4.85
C SER A 701 -30.82 -25.89 -4.29
N TYR A 702 -29.68 -25.78 -4.96
CA TYR A 702 -28.60 -24.85 -4.63
C TYR A 702 -28.52 -23.79 -5.72
N LYS A 703 -28.91 -22.57 -5.38
CA LYS A 703 -29.02 -21.46 -6.34
C LYS A 703 -27.84 -20.49 -6.28
N THR A 704 -27.36 -20.18 -5.08
CA THR A 704 -26.34 -19.13 -4.91
C THR A 704 -25.45 -19.36 -3.69
N ARG A 705 -24.25 -18.77 -3.72
CA ARG A 705 -23.34 -18.62 -2.60
C ARG A 705 -22.69 -17.23 -2.65
N ALA A 706 -22.62 -16.57 -1.51
CA ALA A 706 -22.04 -15.24 -1.37
C ALA A 706 -21.00 -15.21 -0.24
N PHE A 707 -19.93 -14.45 -0.44
CA PHE A 707 -19.01 -14.07 0.63
C PHE A 707 -18.73 -12.58 0.50
N ALA A 708 -19.48 -11.77 1.28
CA ALA A 708 -19.55 -10.33 1.05
C ALA A 708 -20.01 -10.04 -0.40
N ASP A 709 -19.22 -9.31 -1.19
CA ASP A 709 -19.49 -8.94 -2.58
C ASP A 709 -19.14 -10.04 -3.60
N ASP A 710 -18.39 -11.07 -3.20
CA ASP A 710 -18.08 -12.22 -4.06
C ASP A 710 -19.29 -13.16 -4.15
N LEU A 711 -20.12 -13.02 -5.20
CA LEU A 711 -21.34 -13.79 -5.45
C LEU A 711 -21.14 -14.83 -6.55
N VAL A 712 -21.66 -16.05 -6.34
CA VAL A 712 -21.64 -17.14 -7.31
C VAL A 712 -23.05 -17.69 -7.51
N CYS A 713 -23.58 -17.54 -8.72
CA CYS A 713 -24.82 -18.17 -9.14
C CYS A 713 -24.54 -19.59 -9.65
N LEU A 714 -25.36 -20.54 -9.20
CA LEU A 714 -25.24 -21.97 -9.47
C LEU A 714 -26.42 -22.35 -10.38
N ILE A 715 -26.18 -22.41 -11.68
CA ILE A 715 -27.24 -22.43 -12.71
C ILE A 715 -27.29 -23.81 -13.38
N GLU A 716 -28.46 -24.43 -13.41
CA GLU A 716 -28.76 -25.60 -14.25
C GLU A 716 -29.32 -25.14 -15.59
N ASN A 717 -29.01 -25.83 -16.70
CA ASN A 717 -29.44 -25.47 -18.07
C ASN A 717 -29.16 -23.99 -18.42
N PRO A 718 -27.88 -23.55 -18.36
CA PRO A 718 -27.54 -22.12 -18.41
C PRO A 718 -27.93 -21.41 -19.72
N LEU A 719 -28.04 -22.11 -20.85
CA LEU A 719 -28.47 -21.50 -22.11
C LEU A 719 -29.90 -20.98 -22.06
N GLU A 720 -30.79 -21.70 -21.39
CA GLU A 720 -32.21 -21.35 -21.23
C GLU A 720 -32.39 -20.36 -20.08
N GLN A 721 -31.66 -20.57 -18.98
CA GLN A 721 -31.91 -19.88 -17.71
C GLN A 721 -31.23 -18.51 -17.59
N PHE A 722 -30.17 -18.25 -18.36
CA PHE A 722 -29.30 -17.08 -18.13
C PHE A 722 -30.04 -15.74 -18.11
N ASP A 723 -30.98 -15.50 -19.03
CA ASP A 723 -31.62 -14.19 -19.15
C ASP A 723 -32.46 -13.85 -17.91
N LEU A 724 -33.20 -14.83 -17.38
CA LEU A 724 -33.99 -14.69 -16.15
C LEU A 724 -33.09 -14.42 -14.93
N TRP A 725 -31.97 -15.14 -14.83
CA TRP A 725 -30.96 -14.89 -13.80
C TRP A 725 -30.37 -13.48 -13.91
N TRP A 726 -30.02 -13.07 -15.12
CA TRP A 726 -29.42 -11.76 -15.37
C TRP A 726 -30.39 -10.62 -15.06
N GLU A 727 -31.65 -10.73 -15.50
CA GLU A 727 -32.71 -9.77 -15.21
C GLU A 727 -32.95 -9.61 -13.71
N THR A 728 -33.04 -10.73 -12.97
CA THR A 728 -33.22 -10.71 -11.50
C THR A 728 -32.13 -9.89 -10.81
N ILE A 729 -30.86 -10.10 -11.20
CA ILE A 729 -29.73 -9.40 -10.58
C ILE A 729 -29.64 -7.95 -11.08
N ALA A 730 -29.94 -7.69 -12.35
CA ALA A 730 -29.93 -6.35 -12.93
C ALA A 730 -30.97 -5.45 -12.26
N ASN A 731 -32.20 -5.92 -12.09
CA ASN A 731 -33.28 -5.18 -11.43
C ASN A 731 -32.89 -4.77 -9.99
N PHE A 732 -32.23 -5.68 -9.25
CA PHE A 732 -31.67 -5.36 -7.94
C PHE A 732 -30.56 -4.29 -8.02
N GLY A 733 -29.63 -4.45 -8.97
CA GLY A 733 -28.51 -3.53 -9.17
C GLY A 733 -28.93 -2.09 -9.51
N GLU A 734 -30.05 -1.92 -10.23
CA GLU A 734 -30.60 -0.62 -10.61
C GLU A 734 -31.12 0.21 -9.43
N VAL A 735 -31.65 -0.43 -8.39
CA VAL A 735 -32.20 0.26 -7.21
C VAL A 735 -31.20 0.38 -6.06
N THR A 736 -30.29 -0.60 -5.94
CA THR A 736 -29.33 -0.66 -4.83
C THR A 736 -27.99 -0.02 -5.15
N GLY A 737 -27.68 0.16 -6.44
CA GLY A 737 -26.34 0.51 -6.92
C GLY A 737 -25.36 -0.68 -6.95
N PHE A 738 -25.83 -1.92 -6.74
CA PHE A 738 -25.02 -3.14 -6.88
C PHE A 738 -24.71 -3.43 -8.36
N ARG A 739 -23.76 -2.68 -8.92
CA ARG A 739 -23.38 -2.75 -10.34
C ARG A 739 -22.48 -3.95 -10.60
N ILE A 740 -22.85 -4.80 -11.55
CA ILE A 740 -22.04 -5.94 -11.97
C ILE A 740 -21.10 -5.55 -13.11
N ASN A 741 -19.85 -6.00 -13.06
CA ASN A 741 -18.89 -5.83 -14.14
C ASN A 741 -18.91 -7.04 -15.09
N ARG A 742 -19.64 -6.92 -16.21
CA ARG A 742 -19.79 -8.00 -17.19
C ARG A 742 -18.46 -8.51 -17.77
N GLU A 743 -17.47 -7.64 -17.95
CA GLU A 743 -16.14 -8.01 -18.48
C GLU A 743 -15.30 -8.84 -17.50
N LYS A 744 -15.49 -8.64 -16.18
CA LYS A 744 -14.76 -9.35 -15.13
C LYS A 744 -15.48 -10.58 -14.63
N ASN A 745 -16.79 -10.68 -14.86
CA ASN A 745 -17.54 -11.89 -14.62
C ASN A 745 -16.94 -13.05 -15.39
N LYS A 746 -17.06 -14.24 -14.82
CA LYS A 746 -16.52 -15.47 -15.42
C LYS A 746 -17.49 -16.61 -15.23
N ILE A 747 -17.55 -17.48 -16.22
CA ILE A 747 -18.34 -18.69 -16.16
C ILE A 747 -17.43 -19.91 -16.16
N LEU A 748 -17.62 -20.80 -15.20
CA LEU A 748 -17.07 -22.15 -15.21
C LEU A 748 -18.22 -23.13 -15.54
N THR A 749 -18.11 -23.86 -16.63
CA THR A 749 -19.15 -24.81 -17.08
C THR A 749 -18.76 -26.25 -16.79
N LYS A 750 -19.74 -27.12 -16.50
CA LYS A 750 -19.56 -28.58 -16.37
C LYS A 750 -20.58 -29.31 -17.25
N ASN A 751 -20.15 -30.44 -17.83
CA ASN A 751 -20.91 -31.32 -18.73
C ASN A 751 -21.45 -30.66 -20.01
N MET A 752 -20.97 -29.46 -20.34
CA MET A 752 -21.43 -28.70 -21.49
C MET A 752 -20.58 -28.98 -22.72
N THR A 753 -21.21 -29.17 -23.88
CA THR A 753 -20.52 -29.37 -25.17
C THR A 753 -19.78 -28.10 -25.61
N GLN A 754 -18.79 -28.23 -26.51
CA GLN A 754 -18.05 -27.07 -27.02
C GLN A 754 -18.98 -26.10 -27.79
N LYS A 755 -19.90 -26.63 -28.59
CA LYS A 755 -20.95 -25.86 -29.29
C LYS A 755 -21.80 -25.05 -28.30
N ASN A 756 -22.28 -25.70 -27.24
CA ASN A 756 -23.09 -25.01 -26.23
C ASN A 756 -22.27 -23.94 -25.48
N LYS A 757 -20.97 -24.17 -25.22
CA LYS A 757 -20.09 -23.14 -24.64
C LYS A 757 -19.98 -21.92 -25.53
N GLU A 758 -19.83 -22.10 -26.83
CA GLU A 758 -19.76 -20.99 -27.78
C GLU A 758 -21.09 -20.23 -27.85
N ASN A 759 -22.21 -20.94 -27.84
CA ASN A 759 -23.54 -20.33 -27.78
C ASN A 759 -23.75 -19.54 -26.49
N LEU A 760 -23.38 -20.11 -25.33
CA LEU A 760 -23.50 -19.44 -24.05
C LEU A 760 -22.58 -18.22 -24.00
N LYS A 761 -21.35 -18.31 -24.49
CA LYS A 761 -20.43 -17.16 -24.56
C LYS A 761 -20.99 -16.06 -25.45
N LYS A 762 -21.57 -16.38 -26.61
CA LYS A 762 -22.22 -15.41 -27.50
C LYS A 762 -23.42 -14.74 -26.85
N LYS A 763 -24.32 -15.53 -26.23
CA LYS A 763 -25.51 -15.04 -25.55
C LYS A 763 -25.18 -14.15 -24.35
N THR A 764 -24.26 -14.62 -23.49
CA THR A 764 -23.92 -13.94 -22.25
C THR A 764 -22.92 -12.80 -22.42
N GLY A 765 -22.08 -12.82 -23.46
CA GLY A 765 -20.94 -11.91 -23.58
C GLY A 765 -19.89 -12.09 -22.48
N ILE A 766 -19.98 -13.15 -21.66
CA ILE A 766 -19.12 -13.41 -20.50
C ILE A 766 -18.07 -14.46 -20.87
N GLU A 767 -16.85 -14.29 -20.36
CA GLU A 767 -15.75 -15.24 -20.58
C GLU A 767 -16.05 -16.60 -19.93
N ILE A 768 -16.09 -17.67 -20.73
CA ILE A 768 -16.08 -19.05 -20.23
C ILE A 768 -14.62 -19.48 -20.02
N VAL A 769 -14.28 -19.82 -18.78
CA VAL A 769 -12.91 -20.14 -18.39
C VAL A 769 -12.77 -21.60 -17.99
N LYS A 770 -11.58 -22.17 -18.24
CA LYS A 770 -11.23 -23.53 -17.78
C LYS A 770 -10.81 -23.56 -16.30
N LYS A 771 -10.33 -22.42 -15.80
CA LYS A 771 -9.80 -22.24 -14.45
C LYS A 771 -10.12 -20.84 -13.94
N ILE A 772 -10.55 -20.74 -12.69
CA ILE A 772 -10.87 -19.48 -12.03
C ILE A 772 -10.34 -19.45 -10.61
N LYS A 773 -9.95 -18.26 -10.13
CA LYS A 773 -9.61 -18.05 -8.73
C LYS A 773 -10.84 -17.48 -7.99
N TYR A 774 -11.39 -18.22 -7.04
CA TYR A 774 -12.51 -17.80 -6.20
C TYR A 774 -12.11 -17.93 -4.72
N LEU A 775 -12.32 -16.86 -3.95
CA LEU A 775 -11.90 -16.74 -2.54
C LEU A 775 -10.47 -17.26 -2.29
N GLY A 776 -9.52 -16.95 -3.17
CA GLY A 776 -8.12 -17.37 -3.00
C GLY A 776 -7.78 -18.80 -3.47
N ILE A 777 -8.76 -19.61 -3.86
CA ILE A 777 -8.59 -20.99 -4.34
C ILE A 777 -8.75 -21.05 -5.86
N GLU A 778 -7.85 -21.77 -6.53
CA GLU A 778 -7.93 -22.04 -7.98
C GLU A 778 -8.84 -23.25 -8.22
N LEU A 779 -9.98 -23.02 -8.88
CA LEU A 779 -11.02 -23.99 -9.20
C LEU A 779 -11.03 -24.30 -10.70
N THR A 780 -11.40 -25.52 -11.04
CA THR A 780 -11.55 -26.06 -12.41
C THR A 780 -12.82 -26.91 -12.48
N ALA A 781 -13.32 -27.24 -13.67
CA ALA A 781 -14.49 -28.10 -13.86
C ALA A 781 -14.24 -29.60 -13.54
N SER A 782 -13.19 -29.89 -12.78
CA SER A 782 -12.79 -31.20 -12.29
C SER A 782 -11.93 -31.01 -11.03
N ASN A 783 -12.16 -31.84 -10.02
CA ASN A 783 -11.39 -31.80 -8.77
C ASN A 783 -10.01 -32.47 -8.89
N ALA A 784 -9.72 -33.20 -9.98
CA ALA A 784 -8.45 -33.91 -10.17
C ALA A 784 -7.21 -33.00 -10.15
N GLN A 785 -7.36 -31.73 -10.56
CA GLN A 785 -6.25 -30.77 -10.60
C GLN A 785 -6.13 -29.90 -9.35
N LEU A 786 -6.97 -30.10 -8.33
CA LEU A 786 -7.08 -29.23 -7.16
C LEU A 786 -5.75 -29.16 -6.37
N GLN A 787 -5.07 -30.30 -6.21
CA GLN A 787 -3.77 -30.38 -5.54
C GLN A 787 -2.68 -29.61 -6.30
N LYS A 788 -2.53 -29.90 -7.59
CA LYS A 788 -1.54 -29.27 -8.47
C LYS A 788 -1.73 -27.75 -8.56
N ASN A 789 -2.97 -27.31 -8.74
CA ASN A 789 -3.29 -25.89 -8.95
C ASN A 789 -3.10 -25.05 -7.69
N ASN A 790 -3.26 -25.63 -6.50
CA ASN A 790 -3.21 -24.89 -5.23
C ASN A 790 -1.98 -25.23 -4.37
N TYR A 791 -1.82 -26.49 -3.95
CA TYR A 791 -0.76 -26.90 -3.03
C TYR A 791 0.64 -26.81 -3.67
N GLU A 792 0.85 -27.41 -4.85
CA GLU A 792 2.17 -27.41 -5.50
C GLU A 792 2.60 -25.99 -5.93
N LYS A 793 1.65 -25.20 -6.45
CA LYS A 793 1.87 -23.79 -6.77
C LYS A 793 2.31 -23.02 -5.53
N ARG A 794 1.57 -23.15 -4.42
CA ARG A 794 1.89 -22.44 -3.16
C ARG A 794 3.22 -22.90 -2.58
N TRP A 795 3.52 -24.19 -2.63
CA TRP A 795 4.80 -24.74 -2.16
C TRP A 795 6.00 -24.14 -2.89
N ARG A 796 5.93 -24.03 -4.23
CA ARG A 796 6.97 -23.38 -5.03
C ARG A 796 7.16 -21.92 -4.63
N GLU A 797 6.07 -21.15 -4.52
CA GLU A 797 6.12 -19.75 -4.10
C GLU A 797 6.75 -19.58 -2.70
N MET A 798 6.42 -20.46 -1.76
CA MET A 798 7.01 -20.47 -0.41
C MET A 798 8.50 -20.82 -0.43
N LYS A 799 8.90 -21.84 -1.20
CA LYS A 799 10.30 -22.24 -1.38
C LYS A 799 11.13 -21.08 -1.95
N ASP A 800 10.61 -20.37 -2.95
CA ASP A 800 11.27 -19.20 -3.53
C ASP A 800 11.41 -18.03 -2.54
N LYS A 801 10.39 -17.81 -1.69
CA LYS A 801 10.48 -16.81 -0.60
C LYS A 801 11.56 -17.19 0.40
N MET A 802 11.57 -18.44 0.86
CA MET A 802 12.56 -18.93 1.84
C MET A 802 13.99 -18.89 1.29
N ASN A 803 14.20 -19.24 0.01
CA ASN A 803 15.48 -19.15 -0.66
C ASN A 803 16.00 -17.70 -0.70
N ARG A 804 15.12 -16.73 -1.01
CA ARG A 804 15.47 -15.30 -0.93
C ARG A 804 15.87 -14.90 0.48
N TRP A 805 15.18 -15.41 1.50
CA TRP A 805 15.48 -15.08 2.89
C TRP A 805 16.78 -15.69 3.42
N ARG A 806 17.37 -16.72 2.79
CA ARG A 806 18.68 -17.26 3.19
C ARG A 806 19.79 -16.21 3.17
N SER A 807 19.71 -15.25 2.24
CA SER A 807 20.66 -14.14 2.12
C SER A 807 20.54 -13.08 3.22
N LEU A 808 19.48 -13.14 4.03
CA LEU A 808 19.30 -12.23 5.16
C LEU A 808 20.10 -12.78 6.35
N LYS A 809 21.03 -11.98 6.88
CA LYS A 809 21.73 -12.26 8.15
C LYS A 809 20.77 -12.13 9.34
N LEU A 810 19.72 -12.94 9.40
CA LEU A 810 18.75 -13.01 10.49
C LEU A 810 19.27 -13.94 11.60
N SER A 811 19.03 -13.56 12.86
CA SER A 811 19.18 -14.47 14.00
C SER A 811 18.22 -15.66 13.89
N LEU A 812 18.47 -16.74 14.64
CA LEU A 812 17.57 -17.90 14.69
C LEU A 812 16.14 -17.51 15.07
N LEU A 813 15.97 -16.70 16.12
CA LEU A 813 14.67 -16.17 16.52
C LEU A 813 14.01 -15.33 15.43
N GLY A 814 14.78 -14.53 14.70
CA GLY A 814 14.29 -13.76 13.55
C GLY A 814 13.80 -14.66 12.41
N LYS A 815 14.49 -15.77 12.14
CA LYS A 815 14.06 -16.78 11.16
C LYS A 815 12.75 -17.45 11.58
N ILE A 816 12.66 -17.90 12.84
CA ILE A 816 11.46 -18.54 13.41
C ILE A 816 10.25 -17.60 13.29
N ALA A 817 10.41 -16.34 13.73
CA ALA A 817 9.33 -15.37 13.65
C ALA A 817 8.90 -15.11 12.20
N THR A 818 9.87 -15.01 11.26
CA THR A 818 9.58 -14.80 9.84
C THR A 818 8.75 -15.95 9.26
N ILE A 819 9.10 -17.20 9.58
CA ILE A 819 8.36 -18.40 9.13
C ILE A 819 6.96 -18.40 9.73
N LYS A 820 6.82 -18.23 11.05
CA LYS A 820 5.52 -18.19 11.75
C LYS A 820 4.60 -17.10 11.19
N MET A 821 5.15 -15.96 10.80
CA MET A 821 4.37 -14.82 10.32
C MET A 821 3.98 -14.88 8.84
N LYS A 822 4.68 -15.66 8.01
CA LYS A 822 4.52 -15.62 6.55
C LYS A 822 4.21 -16.97 5.92
N ILE A 823 4.88 -18.03 6.35
CA ILE A 823 4.70 -19.35 5.75
C ILE A 823 3.50 -20.05 6.39
N LEU A 824 3.44 -20.07 7.72
CA LEU A 824 2.38 -20.78 8.44
C LEU A 824 0.95 -20.33 8.05
N PRO A 825 0.63 -19.03 7.94
CA PRO A 825 -0.71 -18.60 7.53
C PRO A 825 -1.07 -19.00 6.09
N GLU A 826 -0.10 -18.99 5.17
CA GLU A 826 -0.33 -19.39 3.77
C GLU A 826 -0.64 -20.89 3.64
N VAL A 827 -0.05 -21.73 4.49
CA VAL A 827 -0.31 -23.18 4.54
C VAL A 827 -1.66 -23.46 5.20
N LEU A 828 -1.91 -22.87 6.37
CA LEU A 828 -3.17 -23.06 7.11
C LEU A 828 -4.38 -22.67 6.27
N PHE A 829 -4.26 -21.60 5.48
CA PHE A 829 -5.30 -21.17 4.56
C PHE A 829 -5.72 -22.28 3.59
N LEU A 830 -4.77 -23.03 3.01
CA LEU A 830 -5.12 -24.14 2.11
C LEU A 830 -5.75 -25.30 2.86
N PHE A 831 -5.20 -25.69 4.01
CA PHE A 831 -5.72 -26.79 4.82
C PHE A 831 -7.15 -26.56 5.31
N GLN A 832 -7.52 -25.30 5.56
CA GLN A 832 -8.87 -24.95 6.01
C GLN A 832 -9.92 -24.92 4.89
N ASN A 833 -9.50 -24.78 3.63
CA ASN A 833 -10.40 -24.53 2.50
C ASN A 833 -10.41 -25.65 1.45
N ILE A 834 -9.38 -26.49 1.38
CA ILE A 834 -9.27 -27.58 0.41
C ILE A 834 -9.17 -28.91 1.15
N PRO A 835 -9.99 -29.92 0.80
CA PRO A 835 -9.87 -31.25 1.39
C PRO A 835 -8.48 -31.84 1.12
N ILE A 836 -7.91 -32.50 2.14
CA ILE A 836 -6.68 -33.28 1.98
C ILE A 836 -7.07 -34.60 1.31
N LEU A 837 -6.87 -34.68 0.00
CA LEU A 837 -7.01 -35.93 -0.73
C LEU A 837 -5.84 -36.83 -0.32
N ARG A 838 -6.08 -37.75 0.63
CA ARG A 838 -5.18 -38.88 0.84
C ARG A 838 -5.39 -39.80 -0.34
N ASN A 839 -4.40 -39.90 -1.23
CA ASN A 839 -4.28 -41.01 -2.15
C ASN A 839 -4.04 -42.28 -1.32
N LYS A 840 -5.09 -42.82 -0.68
CA LYS A 840 -5.10 -44.25 -0.40
C LYS A 840 -5.20 -44.90 -1.76
N LYS A 841 -4.07 -45.37 -2.29
CA LYS A 841 -4.12 -46.49 -3.23
C LYS A 841 -4.90 -47.56 -2.48
N ASN A 842 -6.08 -47.92 -2.97
CA ASN A 842 -6.74 -49.15 -2.55
C ASN A 842 -5.79 -50.27 -3.01
N HIS A 843 -5.02 -50.81 -2.06
CA HIS A 843 -4.50 -52.16 -2.10
C HIS A 843 -5.24 -52.94 -1.04
#